data_AF-A0A971HB26-F1
#
_entry.id   AF-A0A971HB26-F1
#
_cell.length_a   1.000
_cell.length_b   1.000
_cell.length_c   1.000
_cell.angle_alpha   90.00
_cell.angle_beta   90.00
_cell.angle_gamma   90.00
#
_symmetry.space_group_name_H-M   'P 1'
#
loop_
_entity.id
_entity.type
_entity.pdbx_description
1 polymer ?
#
loop_
_entity_poly.entity_id
_entity_poly.type
_entity_poly.pdbx_seq_one_letter_code
_entity_poly.pdbx_strand_id
1 'polypeptide(L)'
;STVTYSVGGLILSNSGAITANYWLSEIYDEEVSDSHRNADMHLHDLSMLTGYCAGWSLKQLIEEGLGGISGKITSSPASHLSTLCNQMVNFLGIMQNEWAGAQAFSSFDTYLAPFVKVDDLSYKEVKQCIQSFVYGVNTPSRWGTQAPFSNITLDWTVPPDLADLPCIVGGKEMDFFYRDCKKEMDMVNKAFIEIMIEGDANGRGFQYPIPTYSITRDFDWSETENNKLLFEMTAKYGTPYFSNYINSDMEPSDVRSMCCRLRLDLRELRKKSGGFFGSGESTGSIGVVTINLPRIAYNSADKASFYKRLDHMMDVAARSLDTKRTVITKLLNEGLYPYTRRYLGTFDNHFSTIGLIGMNEACLNAKWLGCDLSHAEAQDFAKEVLNHMREKLSDYQEKYGALFNLEATPAESTTYRLAKHDIARYPDIITACEDGGTPYYTNSSHLPVSYTDDIFEALSIQDGLQTLYTSGTVFHAFLGEKLPSWKSAASLVRKIAENHHLPYYTISPTYSVCKNHGYLEGEQKLCPECGETAEVYSRITGYYRPVQNWNEGKTQEFKERRLYTPENQEPKQTVSDRDSVKSIPRDKTNIEVQEGKLLLFTRITCPNCRVAESLLEKSGQPYEKFIADEHMELSKSFGIKGAPTLVVTDGEVSERFYGVPEIKKFINTRRELIAAAGN
;
A
#
# COMPACT_ATOMS: atom_id res chain seq x y z
N SER A 1 -11.88 -20.94 3.79
CA SER A 1 -10.82 -21.17 2.78
C SER A 1 -11.33 -20.63 1.46
N THR A 2 -10.52 -19.90 0.71
CA THR A 2 -10.84 -19.36 -0.62
C THR A 2 -10.68 -20.40 -1.74
N VAL A 3 -10.23 -21.60 -1.39
CA VAL A 3 -9.92 -22.71 -2.28
C VAL A 3 -11.19 -23.49 -2.61
N THR A 4 -11.53 -23.58 -3.90
CA THR A 4 -12.71 -24.31 -4.38
C THR A 4 -12.56 -25.82 -4.18
N TYR A 5 -13.63 -26.47 -3.75
CA TYR A 5 -13.68 -27.94 -3.61
C TYR A 5 -13.41 -28.62 -4.96
N SER A 6 -12.20 -29.13 -5.13
CA SER A 6 -11.68 -29.71 -6.37
C SER A 6 -10.38 -30.46 -6.07
N VAL A 7 -9.85 -31.21 -7.04
CA VAL A 7 -8.58 -31.93 -6.89
C VAL A 7 -7.42 -30.98 -6.61
N GLY A 8 -7.31 -29.87 -7.35
CA GLY A 8 -6.29 -28.84 -7.09
C GLY A 8 -6.42 -28.26 -5.68
N GLY A 9 -7.66 -28.09 -5.22
CA GLY A 9 -7.93 -27.50 -3.91
C GLY A 9 -7.56 -28.43 -2.76
N LEU A 10 -7.80 -29.72 -2.93
CA LEU A 10 -7.36 -30.75 -2.00
C LEU A 10 -5.82 -30.81 -1.91
N ILE A 11 -5.12 -30.74 -3.05
CA ILE A 11 -3.65 -30.73 -3.10
C ILE A 11 -3.10 -29.51 -2.35
N LEU A 12 -3.63 -28.32 -2.62
CA LEU A 12 -3.22 -27.08 -1.95
C LEU A 12 -3.49 -27.14 -0.44
N SER A 13 -4.65 -27.65 -0.03
CA SER A 13 -4.99 -27.80 1.38
C SER A 13 -4.03 -28.74 2.12
N ASN A 14 -3.74 -29.91 1.54
CA ASN A 14 -2.86 -30.90 2.16
C ASN A 14 -1.41 -30.40 2.22
N SER A 15 -0.88 -29.89 1.10
CA SER A 15 0.47 -29.33 1.04
C SER A 15 0.62 -28.13 1.96
N GLY A 16 -0.39 -27.25 2.01
CA GLY A 16 -0.39 -26.06 2.85
C GLY A 16 -0.37 -26.40 4.34
N ALA A 17 -1.13 -27.39 4.78
CA ALA A 17 -1.13 -27.83 6.18
C ALA A 17 0.24 -28.39 6.62
N ILE A 18 0.87 -29.21 5.76
CA ILE A 18 2.21 -29.76 6.03
C ILE A 18 3.25 -28.64 6.09
N THR A 19 3.20 -27.72 5.12
CA THR A 19 4.14 -26.60 5.04
C THR A 19 4.01 -25.65 6.24
N ALA A 20 2.79 -25.36 6.66
CA ALA A 20 2.54 -24.53 7.84
C ALA A 20 3.08 -25.15 9.12
N ASN A 21 2.91 -26.47 9.29
CA ASN A 21 3.51 -27.19 10.41
C ASN A 21 5.03 -27.16 10.36
N TYR A 22 5.64 -27.38 9.20
CA TYR A 22 7.09 -27.31 9.03
C TYR A 22 7.65 -25.94 9.43
N TRP A 23 7.00 -24.85 9.03
CA TRP A 23 7.37 -23.50 9.50
C TRP A 23 7.32 -23.40 11.03
N LEU A 24 6.23 -23.85 11.65
CA LEU A 24 5.96 -23.69 13.08
C LEU A 24 6.61 -24.75 13.99
N SER A 25 7.30 -25.75 13.45
CA SER A 25 7.97 -26.78 14.25
C SER A 25 9.46 -26.88 13.98
N GLU A 26 9.88 -26.67 12.73
CA GLU A 26 11.29 -26.87 12.34
C GLU A 26 12.03 -25.57 12.05
N ILE A 27 11.33 -24.51 11.64
CA ILE A 27 11.97 -23.26 11.19
C ILE A 27 11.91 -22.17 12.25
N TYR A 28 10.72 -21.87 12.75
CA TYR A 28 10.54 -20.88 13.79
C TYR A 28 10.81 -21.49 15.15
N ASP A 29 11.41 -20.70 16.03
CA ASP A 29 11.51 -21.06 17.44
C ASP A 29 10.14 -21.10 18.12
N GLU A 30 10.15 -21.62 19.36
CA GLU A 30 8.95 -21.85 20.16
C GLU A 30 8.15 -20.57 20.39
N GLU A 31 8.81 -19.46 20.73
CA GLU A 31 8.11 -18.19 21.05
C GLU A 31 7.39 -17.60 19.82
N VAL A 32 8.04 -17.60 18.65
CA VAL A 32 7.41 -17.17 17.39
C VAL A 32 6.22 -18.06 17.06
N SER A 33 6.40 -19.38 17.18
CA SER A 33 5.38 -20.37 16.85
C SER A 33 4.18 -20.28 17.79
N ASP A 34 4.42 -20.11 19.08
CA ASP A 34 3.40 -19.97 20.10
C ASP A 34 2.65 -18.66 19.97
N SER A 35 3.33 -17.56 19.68
CA SER A 35 2.67 -16.26 19.45
C SER A 35 1.67 -16.34 18.28
N HIS A 36 1.97 -17.12 17.23
CA HIS A 36 1.01 -17.42 16.16
C HIS A 36 -0.14 -18.31 16.67
N ARG A 37 0.17 -19.46 17.28
CA ARG A 37 -0.82 -20.45 17.73
C ARG A 37 -1.80 -19.87 18.76
N ASN A 38 -1.30 -19.01 19.64
CA ASN A 38 -2.05 -18.32 20.69
C ASN A 38 -2.82 -17.09 20.21
N ALA A 39 -2.67 -16.72 18.93
CA ALA A 39 -3.31 -15.56 18.34
C ALA A 39 -2.86 -14.22 18.97
N ASP A 40 -1.63 -14.15 19.47
CA ASP A 40 -1.00 -12.89 19.90
C ASP A 40 -0.51 -12.08 18.69
N MET A 41 -0.12 -12.78 17.63
CA MET A 41 0.09 -12.24 16.28
C MET A 41 -0.36 -13.25 15.22
N HIS A 42 -0.34 -12.84 13.96
CA HIS A 42 -0.62 -13.70 12.81
C HIS A 42 0.54 -13.67 11.82
N LEU A 43 1.04 -14.85 11.48
CA LEU A 43 2.05 -15.06 10.45
C LEU A 43 1.29 -15.40 9.17
N HIS A 44 1.40 -14.55 8.15
CA HIS A 44 0.67 -14.76 6.91
C HIS A 44 1.35 -15.81 6.02
N ASP A 45 0.53 -16.50 5.22
CA ASP A 45 0.95 -17.40 4.15
C ASP A 45 1.88 -18.56 4.55
N LEU A 46 1.71 -19.07 5.78
CA LEU A 46 2.41 -20.28 6.24
C LEU A 46 2.16 -21.51 5.36
N SER A 47 1.13 -21.50 4.51
CA SER A 47 0.84 -22.58 3.57
C SER A 47 1.84 -22.71 2.42
N MET A 48 2.78 -21.77 2.26
CA MET A 48 3.83 -21.85 1.25
C MET A 48 5.22 -21.61 1.85
N LEU A 49 6.20 -22.36 1.36
CA LEU A 49 7.61 -22.19 1.71
C LEU A 49 8.24 -21.20 0.73
N THR A 50 7.82 -19.93 0.79
CA THR A 50 8.30 -18.87 -0.12
C THR A 50 8.00 -17.46 0.42
N GLY A 51 8.38 -16.42 -0.32
CA GLY A 51 8.06 -15.01 -0.08
C GLY A 51 6.57 -14.66 -0.25
N TYR A 52 6.19 -13.43 0.11
CA TYR A 52 4.80 -12.99 0.04
C TYR A 52 4.42 -12.50 -1.36
N CYS A 53 4.83 -11.29 -1.73
CA CYS A 53 4.42 -10.66 -2.99
C CYS A 53 5.63 -10.04 -3.71
N ALA A 54 5.51 -9.87 -5.03
CA ALA A 54 6.56 -9.28 -5.86
C ALA A 54 5.99 -8.45 -7.02
N GLY A 55 6.67 -7.35 -7.34
CA GLY A 55 6.50 -6.60 -8.58
C GLY A 55 7.62 -6.92 -9.56
N TRP A 56 7.26 -7.08 -10.83
CA TRP A 56 8.15 -7.59 -11.87
C TRP A 56 8.41 -6.54 -12.93
N SER A 57 9.64 -6.47 -13.42
CA SER A 57 9.97 -5.54 -14.50
C SER A 57 9.42 -6.07 -15.83
N LEU A 58 8.36 -5.43 -16.32
CA LEU A 58 7.81 -5.73 -17.65
C LEU A 58 8.83 -5.40 -18.74
N LYS A 59 9.66 -4.36 -18.53
CA LYS A 59 10.79 -4.02 -19.40
C LYS A 59 11.74 -5.20 -19.58
N GLN A 60 12.15 -5.84 -18.48
CA GLN A 60 13.05 -7.01 -18.55
C GLN A 60 12.41 -8.15 -19.34
N LEU A 61 11.12 -8.43 -19.14
CA LEU A 61 10.41 -9.45 -19.92
C LEU A 61 10.37 -9.11 -21.42
N ILE A 62 10.21 -7.82 -21.76
CA ILE A 62 10.24 -7.32 -23.15
C ILE A 62 11.65 -7.42 -23.76
N GLU A 63 12.70 -7.13 -22.99
CA GLU A 63 14.10 -7.15 -23.43
C GLU A 63 14.63 -8.58 -23.63
N GLU A 64 14.28 -9.48 -22.70
CA GLU A 64 14.94 -10.79 -22.58
C GLU A 64 14.05 -11.97 -22.97
N GLY A 65 12.73 -11.77 -23.02
CA GLY A 65 11.75 -12.84 -23.25
C GLY A 65 11.52 -13.72 -22.02
N LEU A 66 10.68 -14.75 -22.20
CA LEU A 66 10.30 -15.70 -21.15
C LEU A 66 11.19 -16.96 -21.20
N GLY A 67 12.14 -17.10 -20.27
CA GLY A 67 12.97 -18.30 -20.13
C GLY A 67 14.32 -18.06 -19.45
N GLY A 68 15.37 -18.70 -19.97
CA GLY A 68 16.72 -18.64 -19.38
C GLY A 68 16.95 -19.58 -18.20
N ILE A 69 16.08 -20.58 -18.01
CA ILE A 69 16.23 -21.61 -16.97
C ILE A 69 16.82 -22.88 -17.58
N SER A 70 17.87 -23.41 -16.96
CA SER A 70 18.53 -24.65 -17.43
C SER A 70 17.54 -25.82 -17.52
N GLY A 71 17.55 -26.51 -18.66
CA GLY A 71 16.64 -27.64 -18.91
C GLY A 71 15.18 -27.26 -19.18
N LYS A 72 14.84 -25.97 -19.32
CA LYS A 72 13.51 -25.49 -19.71
C LYS A 72 13.56 -24.77 -21.06
N ILE A 73 12.42 -24.75 -21.74
CA ILE A 73 12.27 -24.02 -23.01
C ILE A 73 12.40 -22.52 -22.74
N THR A 74 13.06 -21.81 -23.64
CA THR A 74 13.21 -20.36 -23.61
C THR A 74 12.54 -19.75 -24.84
N SER A 75 11.63 -18.82 -24.60
CA SER A 75 10.98 -18.00 -25.63
C SER A 75 11.84 -16.77 -25.90
N SER A 76 11.97 -16.40 -27.17
CA SER A 76 12.60 -15.12 -27.54
C SER A 76 11.77 -13.93 -27.05
N PRO A 77 12.38 -12.74 -26.93
CA PRO A 77 11.66 -11.48 -26.76
C PRO A 77 10.47 -11.37 -27.72
N ALA A 78 9.33 -10.89 -27.22
CA ALA A 78 8.13 -10.73 -28.05
C ALA A 78 8.35 -9.60 -29.08
N SER A 79 7.99 -9.83 -30.34
CA SER A 79 8.01 -8.80 -31.41
C SER A 79 6.63 -8.22 -31.72
N HIS A 80 5.56 -8.84 -31.24
CA HIS A 80 4.17 -8.44 -31.49
C HIS A 80 3.37 -8.41 -30.19
N LEU A 81 2.36 -7.52 -30.12
CA LEU A 81 1.54 -7.34 -28.91
C LEU A 81 0.90 -8.65 -28.44
N SER A 82 0.36 -9.45 -29.36
CA SER A 82 -0.27 -10.74 -29.06
C SER A 82 0.69 -11.72 -28.37
N THR A 83 1.95 -11.73 -28.79
CA THR A 83 3.00 -12.58 -28.21
C THR A 83 3.39 -12.06 -26.84
N LEU A 84 3.50 -10.74 -26.65
CA LEU A 84 3.78 -10.15 -25.34
C LEU A 84 2.66 -10.47 -24.35
N CYS A 85 1.40 -10.27 -24.72
CA CYS A 85 0.24 -10.63 -23.89
C CYS A 85 0.29 -12.11 -23.47
N ASN A 86 0.61 -13.02 -24.39
CA ASN A 86 0.77 -14.43 -24.07
C ASN A 86 1.93 -14.69 -23.09
N GLN A 87 3.09 -14.06 -23.30
CA GLN A 87 4.23 -14.18 -22.39
C GLN A 87 3.91 -13.64 -21.00
N MET A 88 3.17 -12.53 -20.88
CA MET A 88 2.74 -11.97 -19.59
C MET A 88 1.80 -12.92 -18.83
N VAL A 89 0.81 -13.52 -19.51
CA VAL A 89 -0.08 -14.53 -18.89
C VAL A 89 0.74 -15.71 -18.36
N ASN A 90 1.64 -16.25 -19.18
CA ASN A 90 2.49 -17.38 -18.79
C ASN A 90 3.44 -17.00 -17.65
N PHE A 91 4.03 -15.81 -17.69
CA PHE A 91 4.91 -15.29 -16.65
C PHE A 91 4.19 -15.22 -15.30
N LEU A 92 3.02 -14.56 -15.25
CA LEU A 92 2.24 -14.44 -14.01
C LEU A 92 1.78 -15.82 -13.49
N GLY A 93 1.41 -16.71 -14.40
CA GLY A 93 1.08 -18.10 -14.05
C GLY A 93 2.25 -18.88 -13.47
N ILE A 94 3.47 -18.69 -13.99
CA ILE A 94 4.69 -19.29 -13.41
C ILE A 94 4.96 -18.72 -12.03
N MET A 95 4.93 -17.40 -11.88
CA MET A 95 5.26 -16.73 -10.60
C MET A 95 4.26 -17.04 -9.49
N GLN A 96 2.98 -17.26 -9.81
CA GLN A 96 1.99 -17.77 -8.85
C GLN A 96 2.41 -19.09 -8.17
N ASN A 97 3.26 -19.90 -8.82
CA ASN A 97 3.74 -21.15 -8.24
C ASN A 97 4.99 -20.97 -7.36
N GLU A 98 5.71 -19.85 -7.50
CA GLU A 98 6.91 -19.55 -6.69
C GLU A 98 6.62 -18.51 -5.58
N TRP A 99 5.45 -17.89 -5.54
CA TRP A 99 5.08 -16.85 -4.57
C TRP A 99 3.68 -17.05 -4.00
N ALA A 100 3.43 -16.59 -2.76
CA ALA A 100 2.14 -16.80 -2.09
C ALA A 100 1.07 -15.75 -2.43
N GLY A 101 1.49 -14.52 -2.69
CA GLY A 101 0.63 -13.34 -2.81
C GLY A 101 0.61 -12.73 -4.21
N ALA A 102 0.31 -11.43 -4.26
CA ALA A 102 0.10 -10.70 -5.51
C ALA A 102 1.37 -10.55 -6.36
N GLN A 103 1.19 -10.67 -7.68
CA GLN A 103 2.20 -10.50 -8.72
C GLN A 103 1.86 -9.26 -9.56
N ALA A 104 2.74 -8.27 -9.60
CA ALA A 104 2.43 -6.97 -10.20
C ALA A 104 3.30 -6.65 -11.43
N PHE A 105 2.70 -5.99 -12.41
CA PHE A 105 3.42 -5.24 -13.45
C PHE A 105 3.14 -3.75 -13.31
N SER A 106 4.19 -2.94 -13.48
CA SER A 106 4.08 -1.48 -13.52
C SER A 106 4.13 -0.97 -14.97
N SER A 107 3.62 0.24 -15.20
CA SER A 107 3.65 0.92 -16.50
C SER A 107 3.11 0.09 -17.66
N PHE A 108 2.01 -0.62 -17.41
CA PHE A 108 1.44 -1.60 -18.34
C PHE A 108 1.08 -0.96 -19.69
N ASP A 109 0.36 0.15 -19.66
CA ASP A 109 -0.04 0.90 -20.86
C ASP A 109 1.16 1.52 -21.60
N THR A 110 2.09 2.11 -20.86
CA THR A 110 3.32 2.69 -21.42
C THR A 110 4.17 1.65 -22.16
N TYR A 111 4.38 0.47 -21.56
CA TYR A 111 5.22 -0.58 -22.15
C TYR A 111 4.56 -1.34 -23.30
N LEU A 112 3.22 -1.39 -23.37
CA LEU A 112 2.50 -2.03 -24.47
C LEU A 112 2.34 -1.12 -25.69
N ALA A 113 2.29 0.21 -25.50
CA ALA A 113 2.08 1.18 -26.57
C ALA A 113 3.05 1.05 -27.77
N PRO A 114 4.36 0.79 -27.60
CA PRO A 114 5.27 0.62 -28.73
C PRO A 114 4.92 -0.54 -29.66
N PHE A 115 4.38 -1.64 -29.13
CA PHE A 115 3.98 -2.79 -29.93
C PHE A 115 2.79 -2.47 -30.84
N VAL A 116 1.87 -1.65 -30.34
CA VAL A 116 0.74 -1.12 -31.14
C VAL A 116 1.28 -0.24 -32.27
N LYS A 117 2.29 0.59 -31.98
CA LYS A 117 2.86 1.54 -32.95
C LYS A 117 3.65 0.85 -34.06
N VAL A 118 4.51 -0.12 -33.71
CA VAL A 118 5.37 -0.82 -34.67
C VAL A 118 4.55 -1.62 -35.68
N ASP A 119 3.49 -2.29 -35.21
CA ASP A 119 2.64 -3.12 -36.06
C ASP A 119 1.49 -2.32 -36.72
N ASP A 120 1.39 -1.00 -36.46
CA ASP A 120 0.26 -0.13 -36.88
C ASP A 120 -1.11 -0.76 -36.62
N LEU A 121 -1.30 -1.28 -35.40
CA LEU A 121 -2.48 -2.07 -35.07
C LEU A 121 -3.75 -1.22 -35.07
N SER A 122 -4.81 -1.78 -35.64
CA SER A 122 -6.15 -1.23 -35.48
C SER A 122 -6.66 -1.41 -34.05
N TYR A 123 -7.62 -0.57 -33.63
CA TYR A 123 -8.28 -0.71 -32.32
C TYR A 123 -8.83 -2.12 -32.07
N LYS A 124 -9.38 -2.76 -33.11
CA LYS A 124 -9.93 -4.12 -33.01
C LYS A 124 -8.84 -5.14 -32.66
N GLU A 125 -7.65 -5.02 -33.25
CA GLU A 125 -6.52 -5.91 -32.98
C GLU A 125 -5.94 -5.67 -31.58
N VAL A 126 -5.83 -4.42 -31.15
CA VAL A 126 -5.43 -4.08 -29.77
C VAL A 126 -6.42 -4.66 -28.77
N LYS A 127 -7.72 -4.41 -28.95
CA LYS A 127 -8.77 -4.96 -28.07
C LYS A 127 -8.72 -6.49 -28.00
N GLN A 128 -8.49 -7.17 -29.12
CA GLN A 128 -8.36 -8.63 -29.14
C GLN A 128 -7.15 -9.13 -28.33
N CYS A 129 -6.01 -8.44 -28.42
CA CYS A 129 -4.81 -8.80 -27.65
C CYS A 129 -5.02 -8.59 -26.14
N ILE A 130 -5.58 -7.44 -25.75
CA ILE A 130 -5.87 -7.13 -24.35
C ILE A 130 -6.93 -8.08 -23.78
N GLN A 131 -7.96 -8.44 -24.57
CA GLN A 131 -8.96 -9.43 -24.17
C GLN A 131 -8.32 -10.79 -23.88
N SER A 132 -7.40 -11.21 -24.74
CA SER A 132 -6.66 -12.47 -24.56
C SER A 132 -5.85 -12.47 -23.26
N PHE A 133 -5.23 -11.33 -22.92
CA PHE A 133 -4.53 -11.15 -21.65
C PHE A 133 -5.48 -11.22 -20.44
N VAL A 134 -6.55 -10.42 -20.43
CA VAL A 134 -7.52 -10.38 -19.32
C VAL A 134 -8.14 -11.75 -19.08
N TYR A 135 -8.57 -12.44 -20.14
CA TYR A 135 -9.18 -13.77 -20.01
C TYR A 135 -8.16 -14.80 -19.52
N GLY A 136 -6.92 -14.70 -20.00
CA GLY A 136 -5.81 -15.57 -19.58
C GLY A 136 -5.54 -15.47 -18.08
N VAL A 137 -5.45 -14.25 -17.53
CA VAL A 137 -5.13 -14.07 -16.09
C VAL A 137 -6.30 -14.31 -15.14
N ASN A 138 -7.54 -14.42 -15.63
CA ASN A 138 -8.70 -14.83 -14.83
C ASN A 138 -8.98 -16.34 -14.90
N THR A 139 -8.21 -17.09 -15.69
CA THR A 139 -8.42 -18.53 -15.83
C THR A 139 -7.41 -19.31 -14.97
N PRO A 140 -7.86 -20.21 -14.08
CA PRO A 140 -6.96 -21.04 -13.27
C PRO A 140 -6.12 -22.01 -14.13
N SER A 141 -4.87 -22.26 -13.71
CA SER A 141 -3.93 -23.18 -14.38
C SER A 141 -3.79 -24.53 -13.63
N ARG A 142 -2.94 -25.44 -14.16
CA ARG A 142 -2.89 -26.90 -13.88
C ARG A 142 -2.87 -27.34 -12.39
N TRP A 143 -2.45 -26.49 -11.46
CA TRP A 143 -2.44 -26.77 -10.01
C TRP A 143 -3.30 -25.79 -9.20
N GLY A 144 -3.68 -24.66 -9.80
CA GLY A 144 -4.35 -23.56 -9.13
C GLY A 144 -5.86 -23.70 -9.25
N THR A 145 -6.56 -23.82 -8.13
CA THR A 145 -8.02 -23.58 -8.08
C THR A 145 -8.37 -22.10 -8.21
N GLN A 146 -7.35 -21.25 -8.28
CA GLN A 146 -7.45 -19.80 -8.25
C GLN A 146 -6.63 -19.23 -9.40
N ALA A 147 -7.19 -18.21 -10.02
CA ALA A 147 -6.49 -17.36 -10.97
C ALA A 147 -5.26 -16.70 -10.31
N PRO A 148 -4.20 -16.39 -11.07
CA PRO A 148 -3.07 -15.60 -10.56
C PRO A 148 -3.56 -14.30 -9.93
N PHE A 149 -3.25 -14.10 -8.64
CA PHE A 149 -3.48 -12.81 -8.01
C PHE A 149 -2.56 -11.80 -8.68
N SER A 150 -3.10 -11.06 -9.63
CA SER A 150 -2.34 -10.13 -10.46
C SER A 150 -2.82 -8.70 -10.29
N ASN A 151 -1.88 -7.76 -10.39
CA ASN A 151 -2.11 -6.33 -10.39
C ASN A 151 -1.39 -5.69 -11.56
N ILE A 152 -2.00 -4.67 -12.17
CA ILE A 152 -1.32 -3.80 -13.12
C ILE A 152 -1.45 -2.35 -12.69
N THR A 153 -0.38 -1.58 -12.86
CA THR A 153 -0.39 -0.13 -12.71
C THR A 153 -0.36 0.51 -14.09
N LEU A 154 -1.25 1.48 -14.30
CA LEU A 154 -1.39 2.25 -15.53
C LEU A 154 -0.98 3.69 -15.27
N ASP A 155 -0.09 4.21 -16.12
CA ASP A 155 0.47 5.56 -15.96
C ASP A 155 -0.51 6.64 -16.43
N TRP A 156 -1.46 6.31 -17.33
CA TRP A 156 -2.40 7.23 -18.00
C TRP A 156 -1.75 8.24 -18.96
N THR A 157 -0.68 8.89 -18.52
CA THR A 157 0.18 9.79 -19.29
C THR A 157 1.60 9.20 -19.32
N VAL A 158 2.31 9.37 -20.44
CA VAL A 158 3.68 8.87 -20.56
C VAL A 158 4.53 9.49 -19.43
N PRO A 159 5.12 8.68 -18.55
CA PRO A 159 5.80 9.20 -17.38
C PRO A 159 7.13 9.87 -17.78
N PRO A 160 7.52 10.99 -17.14
CA PRO A 160 8.68 11.78 -17.55
C PRO A 160 10.00 11.01 -17.60
N ASP A 161 10.20 10.05 -16.71
CA ASP A 161 11.42 9.23 -16.64
C ASP A 161 11.52 8.19 -17.77
N LEU A 162 10.41 7.84 -18.44
CA LEU A 162 10.42 6.98 -19.62
C LEU A 162 10.33 7.76 -20.93
N ALA A 163 9.79 8.98 -20.91
CA ALA A 163 9.46 9.78 -22.09
C ALA A 163 10.60 9.87 -23.13
N ASP A 164 11.83 10.05 -22.66
CA ASP A 164 13.02 10.22 -23.51
C ASP A 164 13.86 8.95 -23.70
N LEU A 165 13.37 7.80 -23.24
CA LEU A 165 14.01 6.52 -23.51
C LEU A 165 13.54 5.94 -24.85
N PRO A 166 14.41 5.27 -25.61
CA PRO A 166 14.01 4.57 -26.81
C PRO A 166 13.03 3.44 -26.44
N CYS A 167 11.99 3.29 -27.25
CA CYS A 167 11.05 2.18 -27.10
C CYS A 167 11.74 0.85 -27.37
N ILE A 168 11.26 -0.23 -26.74
CA ILE A 168 11.83 -1.57 -26.93
C ILE A 168 10.76 -2.52 -27.46
N VAL A 169 11.05 -3.18 -28.59
CA VAL A 169 10.21 -4.21 -29.20
C VAL A 169 11.11 -5.33 -29.74
N GLY A 170 10.75 -6.60 -29.51
CA GLY A 170 11.57 -7.73 -29.96
C GLY A 170 12.96 -7.79 -29.31
N GLY A 171 13.12 -7.24 -28.12
CA GLY A 171 14.41 -7.14 -27.42
C GLY A 171 15.38 -6.14 -28.05
N LYS A 172 14.90 -5.20 -28.87
CA LYS A 172 15.71 -4.19 -29.55
C LYS A 172 15.14 -2.80 -29.31
N GLU A 173 16.03 -1.81 -29.23
CA GLU A 173 15.65 -0.41 -29.23
C GLU A 173 15.10 0.00 -30.60
N MET A 174 14.06 0.83 -30.58
CA MET A 174 13.43 1.44 -31.75
C MET A 174 14.01 2.84 -32.02
N ASP A 175 13.76 3.38 -33.21
CA ASP A 175 14.17 4.74 -33.61
C ASP A 175 13.22 5.85 -33.12
N PHE A 176 12.27 5.51 -32.24
CA PHE A 176 11.33 6.43 -31.61
C PHE A 176 11.25 6.20 -30.09
N PHE A 177 10.67 7.16 -29.38
CA PHE A 177 10.69 7.24 -27.93
C PHE A 177 9.30 7.00 -27.31
N TYR A 178 9.24 6.73 -26.01
CA TYR A 178 7.94 6.51 -25.35
C TYR A 178 7.02 7.72 -25.41
N ARG A 179 7.56 8.95 -25.37
CA ARG A 179 6.77 10.19 -25.56
C ARG A 179 6.00 10.23 -26.88
N ASP A 180 6.47 9.50 -27.89
CA ASP A 180 5.86 9.46 -29.21
C ASP A 180 4.69 8.45 -29.29
N CYS A 181 4.34 7.75 -28.20
CA CYS A 181 3.39 6.64 -28.19
C CYS A 181 2.07 6.92 -27.44
N LYS A 182 1.75 8.19 -27.15
CA LYS A 182 0.56 8.56 -26.36
C LYS A 182 -0.76 8.08 -27.01
N LYS A 183 -0.88 8.18 -28.33
CA LYS A 183 -2.07 7.71 -29.06
C LYS A 183 -2.29 6.21 -28.88
N GLU A 184 -1.22 5.43 -28.94
CA GLU A 184 -1.24 3.98 -28.78
C GLU A 184 -1.51 3.58 -27.32
N MET A 185 -0.94 4.32 -26.37
CA MET A 185 -1.23 4.18 -24.94
C MET A 185 -2.72 4.43 -24.62
N ASP A 186 -3.32 5.44 -25.26
CA ASP A 186 -4.76 5.72 -25.16
C ASP A 186 -5.60 4.57 -25.73
N MET A 187 -5.13 3.93 -26.81
CA MET A 187 -5.78 2.78 -27.42
C MET A 187 -5.75 1.54 -26.51
N VAL A 188 -4.62 1.28 -25.85
CA VAL A 188 -4.48 0.20 -24.85
C VAL A 188 -5.41 0.44 -23.66
N ASN A 189 -5.44 1.67 -23.14
CA ASN A 189 -6.33 2.04 -22.04
C ASN A 189 -7.80 1.86 -22.40
N LYS A 190 -8.22 2.36 -23.56
CA LYS A 190 -9.58 2.20 -24.06
C LYS A 190 -9.99 0.73 -24.14
N ALA A 191 -9.14 -0.09 -24.77
CA ALA A 191 -9.37 -1.53 -24.90
C ALA A 191 -9.52 -2.22 -23.54
N PHE A 192 -8.59 -1.96 -22.61
CA PHE A 192 -8.62 -2.54 -21.28
C PHE A 192 -9.89 -2.17 -20.51
N ILE A 193 -10.25 -0.88 -20.48
CA ILE A 193 -11.42 -0.39 -19.75
C ILE A 193 -12.71 -0.96 -20.33
N GLU A 194 -12.87 -0.98 -21.66
CA GLU A 194 -14.06 -1.57 -22.30
C GLU A 194 -14.25 -3.04 -21.91
N ILE A 195 -13.17 -3.84 -21.93
CA ILE A 195 -13.24 -5.26 -21.54
C ILE A 195 -13.64 -5.41 -20.07
N MET A 196 -13.11 -4.56 -19.18
CA MET A 196 -13.48 -4.58 -17.76
C MET A 196 -14.93 -4.14 -17.52
N ILE A 197 -15.49 -3.24 -18.35
CA ILE A 197 -16.90 -2.83 -18.30
C ILE A 197 -17.84 -3.92 -18.83
N GLU A 198 -17.42 -4.61 -19.91
CA GLU A 198 -18.16 -5.72 -20.51
C GLU A 198 -18.31 -6.89 -19.53
N GLY A 199 -17.25 -7.22 -18.79
CA GLY A 199 -17.25 -8.33 -17.83
C GLY A 199 -17.16 -9.71 -18.48
N ASP A 200 -17.38 -10.75 -17.67
CA ASP A 200 -17.40 -12.14 -18.12
C ASP A 200 -18.65 -12.45 -18.96
N ALA A 201 -18.71 -13.68 -19.50
CA ALA A 201 -19.83 -14.12 -20.33
C ALA A 201 -21.21 -14.10 -19.62
N ASN A 202 -21.25 -13.96 -18.29
CA ASN A 202 -22.46 -13.88 -17.47
C ASN A 202 -22.67 -12.47 -16.90
N GLY A 203 -21.89 -11.47 -17.34
CA GLY A 203 -21.97 -10.09 -16.87
C GLY A 203 -21.35 -9.84 -15.49
N ARG A 204 -20.49 -10.74 -14.99
CA ARG A 204 -19.69 -10.51 -13.77
C ARG A 204 -18.48 -9.65 -14.10
N GLY A 205 -18.09 -8.73 -13.22
CA GLY A 205 -16.81 -8.02 -13.36
C GLY A 205 -15.62 -8.99 -13.30
N PHE A 206 -14.56 -8.73 -14.08
CA PHE A 206 -13.31 -9.47 -13.93
C PHE A 206 -12.63 -9.12 -12.60
N GLN A 207 -12.12 -10.14 -11.92
CA GLN A 207 -11.41 -9.96 -10.64
C GLN A 207 -9.96 -9.51 -10.86
N TYR A 208 -9.34 -9.97 -11.94
CA TYR A 208 -7.94 -9.74 -12.25
C TYR A 208 -7.74 -9.21 -13.69
N PRO A 209 -6.58 -8.61 -14.00
CA PRO A 209 -5.68 -8.05 -13.00
C PRO A 209 -6.39 -6.91 -12.26
N ILE A 210 -6.03 -6.66 -10.99
CA ILE A 210 -6.51 -5.47 -10.29
C ILE A 210 -5.82 -4.25 -10.91
N PRO A 211 -6.55 -3.31 -11.52
CA PRO A 211 -5.94 -2.13 -12.11
C PRO A 211 -5.80 -1.02 -11.07
N THR A 212 -4.67 -0.34 -11.14
CA THR A 212 -4.40 0.89 -10.40
C THR A 212 -4.05 2.00 -11.38
N TYR A 213 -4.82 3.09 -11.37
CA TYR A 213 -4.57 4.27 -12.21
C TYR A 213 -3.91 5.38 -11.41
N SER A 214 -2.94 6.03 -12.05
CA SER A 214 -2.19 7.15 -11.49
C SER A 214 -2.96 8.47 -11.70
N ILE A 215 -3.30 9.18 -10.62
CA ILE A 215 -3.88 10.52 -10.67
C ILE A 215 -2.77 11.53 -10.37
N THR A 216 -2.22 12.11 -11.42
CA THR A 216 -1.14 13.11 -11.36
C THR A 216 -1.68 14.54 -11.34
N ARG A 217 -0.81 15.51 -11.01
CA ARG A 217 -1.17 16.94 -10.97
C ARG A 217 -1.64 17.49 -12.32
N ASP A 218 -1.17 16.89 -13.40
CA ASP A 218 -1.48 17.22 -14.79
C ASP A 218 -2.57 16.32 -15.40
N PHE A 219 -3.26 15.51 -14.59
CA PHE A 219 -4.35 14.67 -15.07
C PHE A 219 -5.42 15.49 -15.77
N ASP A 220 -5.71 15.16 -17.04
CA ASP A 220 -6.75 15.83 -17.81
C ASP A 220 -8.14 15.36 -17.35
N TRP A 221 -8.90 16.24 -16.72
CA TRP A 221 -10.28 15.99 -16.28
C TRP A 221 -11.35 16.32 -17.34
N SER A 222 -10.94 16.65 -18.56
CA SER A 222 -11.87 17.01 -19.65
C SER A 222 -12.72 15.82 -20.12
N GLU A 223 -13.77 16.09 -20.91
CA GLU A 223 -14.71 15.06 -21.37
C GLU A 223 -14.18 14.21 -22.55
N THR A 224 -12.98 13.64 -22.42
CA THR A 224 -12.44 12.68 -23.40
C THR A 224 -13.18 11.34 -23.35
N GLU A 225 -13.11 10.56 -24.43
CA GLU A 225 -13.72 9.22 -24.48
C GLU A 225 -13.14 8.30 -23.38
N ASN A 226 -11.81 8.29 -23.20
CA ASN A 226 -11.15 7.47 -22.19
C ASN A 226 -11.53 7.88 -20.76
N ASN A 227 -11.67 9.18 -20.47
CA ASN A 227 -12.15 9.63 -19.15
C ASN A 227 -13.56 9.15 -18.87
N LYS A 228 -14.47 9.25 -19.85
CA LYS A 228 -15.84 8.74 -19.72
C LYS A 228 -15.83 7.25 -19.38
N LEU A 229 -15.03 6.47 -20.09
CA LEU A 229 -14.89 5.03 -19.85
C LEU A 229 -14.29 4.71 -18.47
N LEU A 230 -13.18 5.36 -18.08
CA LEU A 230 -12.51 5.13 -16.80
C LEU A 230 -13.47 5.35 -15.62
N PHE A 231 -14.21 6.45 -15.65
CA PHE A 231 -15.14 6.78 -14.57
C PHE A 231 -16.47 6.04 -14.66
N GLU A 232 -16.87 5.55 -15.84
CA GLU A 232 -17.99 4.60 -15.98
C GLU A 232 -17.64 3.25 -15.34
N MET A 233 -16.44 2.72 -15.61
CA MET A 233 -15.94 1.51 -14.95
C MET A 233 -15.88 1.69 -13.42
N THR A 234 -15.43 2.87 -12.98
CA THR A 234 -15.37 3.23 -11.55
C THR A 234 -16.76 3.27 -10.93
N ALA A 235 -17.72 3.94 -11.58
CA ALA A 235 -19.09 4.05 -11.09
C ALA A 235 -19.75 2.68 -11.00
N LYS A 236 -19.64 1.86 -12.06
CA LYS A 236 -20.33 0.57 -12.19
C LYS A 236 -19.75 -0.52 -11.31
N TYR A 237 -18.42 -0.69 -11.30
CA TYR A 237 -17.76 -1.84 -10.67
C TYR A 237 -16.77 -1.46 -9.58
N GLY A 238 -16.63 -0.19 -9.20
CA GLY A 238 -15.66 0.24 -8.19
C GLY A 238 -14.21 -0.01 -8.56
N THR A 239 -13.94 -0.18 -9.85
CA THR A 239 -12.61 -0.45 -10.39
C THR A 239 -12.27 0.73 -11.27
N PRO A 240 -11.09 1.35 -11.14
CA PRO A 240 -9.85 0.84 -10.55
C PRO A 240 -9.60 1.31 -9.11
N TYR A 241 -8.44 0.94 -8.57
CA TYR A 241 -7.79 1.73 -7.52
C TYR A 241 -7.19 3.01 -8.10
N PHE A 242 -7.10 4.06 -7.28
CA PHE A 242 -6.42 5.30 -7.65
C PHE A 242 -5.21 5.53 -6.75
N SER A 243 -4.08 5.85 -7.38
CA SER A 243 -2.89 6.38 -6.70
C SER A 243 -2.96 7.90 -6.74
N ASN A 244 -2.94 8.53 -5.57
CA ASN A 244 -2.98 10.00 -5.45
C ASN A 244 -1.57 10.58 -5.54
N TYR A 245 -1.19 11.18 -6.67
CA TYR A 245 0.08 11.92 -6.81
C TYR A 245 -0.11 13.45 -6.76
N ILE A 246 -1.32 13.93 -6.46
CA ILE A 246 -1.60 15.37 -6.38
C ILE A 246 -1.04 15.93 -5.07
N ASN A 247 -1.49 15.34 -3.95
CA ASN A 247 -1.24 15.82 -2.59
C ASN A 247 -0.49 14.84 -1.70
N SER A 248 -0.18 13.63 -2.15
CA SER A 248 0.65 12.71 -1.36
C SER A 248 2.14 13.01 -1.52
N ASP A 249 2.96 12.41 -0.66
CA ASP A 249 4.43 12.46 -0.78
C ASP A 249 4.99 11.53 -1.87
N MET A 250 4.16 10.94 -2.73
CA MET A 250 4.60 9.99 -3.76
C MET A 250 4.86 10.70 -5.09
N GLU A 251 5.81 10.17 -5.87
CA GLU A 251 6.05 10.56 -7.25
C GLU A 251 5.88 9.36 -8.19
N PRO A 252 5.40 9.55 -9.44
CA PRO A 252 5.16 8.44 -10.38
C PRO A 252 6.40 7.57 -10.67
N SER A 253 7.62 8.10 -10.53
CA SER A 253 8.86 7.35 -10.71
C SER A 253 9.15 6.40 -9.54
N ASP A 254 8.52 6.57 -8.38
CA ASP A 254 8.75 5.73 -7.20
C ASP A 254 8.38 4.26 -7.46
N VAL A 255 7.40 3.99 -8.33
CA VAL A 255 7.02 2.61 -8.70
C VAL A 255 8.11 1.86 -9.47
N ARG A 256 9.08 2.57 -10.06
CA ARG A 256 10.20 2.01 -10.85
C ARG A 256 11.56 2.19 -10.18
N SER A 257 11.63 3.00 -9.11
CA SER A 257 12.89 3.42 -8.49
C SER A 257 13.71 2.28 -7.85
N MET A 258 13.06 1.17 -7.49
CA MET A 258 13.68 0.00 -6.86
C MET A 258 14.38 -0.95 -7.87
N CYS A 259 14.20 -0.73 -9.18
CA CYS A 259 14.88 -1.46 -10.26
C CYS A 259 16.32 -0.96 -10.50
N CYS A 260 16.60 0.30 -10.17
CA CYS A 260 17.94 0.86 -10.23
C CYS A 260 18.77 0.30 -9.07
N ARG A 261 20.05 -0.02 -9.31
CA ARG A 261 21.07 -0.52 -8.33
C ARG A 261 21.39 0.45 -7.16
N LEU A 262 20.39 1.15 -6.64
CA LEU A 262 20.49 2.05 -5.51
C LEU A 262 20.70 1.21 -4.25
N ARG A 263 21.86 1.38 -3.61
CA ARG A 263 22.02 1.01 -2.21
C ARG A 263 21.08 1.91 -1.41
N LEU A 264 20.00 1.34 -0.90
CA LEU A 264 19.03 2.05 -0.09
C LEU A 264 19.65 2.35 1.28
N ASP A 265 19.51 3.59 1.75
CA ASP A 265 19.95 3.96 3.10
C ASP A 265 18.99 3.33 4.13
N LEU A 266 19.48 2.36 4.89
CA LEU A 266 18.72 1.65 5.91
C LEU A 266 18.37 2.53 7.12
N ARG A 267 18.97 3.73 7.23
CA ARG A 267 18.62 4.73 8.26
C ARG A 267 17.33 5.47 7.96
N GLU A 268 16.83 5.37 6.73
CA GLU A 268 15.56 5.96 6.32
C GLU A 268 14.49 4.87 6.23
N LEU A 269 13.35 5.08 6.88
CA LEU A 269 12.15 4.29 6.63
C LEU A 269 11.58 4.67 5.27
N ARG A 270 11.90 3.87 4.27
CA ARG A 270 11.36 4.07 2.93
C ARG A 270 9.95 3.52 2.81
N LYS A 271 9.15 4.20 1.99
CA LYS A 271 7.83 3.70 1.63
C LYS A 271 7.99 2.61 0.57
N LYS A 272 7.29 1.49 0.74
CA LYS A 272 7.17 0.48 -0.32
C LYS A 272 6.30 1.07 -1.42
N SER A 273 6.84 1.18 -2.63
CA SER A 273 6.10 1.68 -3.79
C SER A 273 4.98 0.70 -4.15
N GLY A 274 3.77 1.22 -4.37
CA GLY A 274 2.59 0.41 -4.66
C GLY A 274 1.59 0.29 -3.50
N GLY A 275 0.30 0.28 -3.84
CA GLY A 275 -0.79 0.03 -2.89
C GLY A 275 -0.83 -1.43 -2.43
N PHE A 276 -1.91 -1.86 -1.76
CA PHE A 276 -2.05 -3.21 -1.20
C PHE A 276 -1.63 -4.36 -2.11
N PHE A 277 -1.90 -4.26 -3.42
CA PHE A 277 -1.66 -5.33 -4.38
C PHE A 277 -0.67 -4.96 -5.49
N GLY A 278 -0.15 -3.73 -5.50
CA GLY A 278 0.55 -3.16 -6.65
C GLY A 278 2.03 -2.86 -6.42
N SER A 279 2.80 -3.80 -5.86
CA SER A 279 4.23 -3.61 -5.58
C SER A 279 4.99 -3.06 -6.81
N GLY A 280 5.87 -2.09 -6.58
CA GLY A 280 6.75 -1.55 -7.64
C GLY A 280 7.73 -2.58 -8.21
N GLU A 281 8.42 -2.21 -9.29
CA GLU A 281 9.33 -3.10 -10.00
C GLU A 281 10.49 -3.59 -9.11
N SER A 282 10.79 -4.89 -9.15
CA SER A 282 11.89 -5.54 -8.43
C SER A 282 11.85 -5.36 -6.91
N THR A 283 10.65 -5.12 -6.35
CA THR A 283 10.41 -5.03 -4.91
C THR A 283 9.11 -5.77 -4.54
N GLY A 284 8.84 -5.86 -3.25
CA GLY A 284 7.78 -6.70 -2.72
C GLY A 284 7.93 -6.87 -1.22
N SER A 285 7.42 -7.99 -0.71
CA SER A 285 7.59 -8.36 0.69
C SER A 285 7.95 -9.83 0.82
N ILE A 286 8.90 -10.13 1.71
CA ILE A 286 9.27 -11.52 2.05
C ILE A 286 8.18 -12.20 2.90
N GLY A 287 7.33 -11.42 3.56
CA GLY A 287 6.37 -11.91 4.54
C GLY A 287 5.70 -10.78 5.29
N VAL A 288 4.49 -11.07 5.77
CA VAL A 288 3.70 -10.15 6.59
C VAL A 288 3.43 -10.81 7.94
N VAL A 289 3.57 -10.02 9.01
CA VAL A 289 3.14 -10.38 10.35
C VAL A 289 2.19 -9.32 10.88
N THR A 290 0.99 -9.71 11.32
CA THR A 290 0.01 -8.78 11.88
C THR A 290 -0.08 -8.94 13.39
N ILE A 291 0.10 -7.83 14.11
CA ILE A 291 0.04 -7.77 15.57
C ILE A 291 -1.41 -7.56 16.04
N ASN A 292 -1.84 -8.33 17.04
CA ASN A 292 -3.17 -8.24 17.66
C ASN A 292 -3.22 -7.11 18.70
N LEU A 293 -3.53 -5.88 18.27
CA LEU A 293 -3.59 -4.73 19.18
C LEU A 293 -4.69 -4.83 20.25
N PRO A 294 -5.92 -5.31 19.96
CA PRO A 294 -6.95 -5.49 20.97
C PRO A 294 -6.48 -6.36 22.15
N ARG A 295 -5.83 -7.50 21.87
CA ARG A 295 -5.26 -8.38 22.90
C ARG A 295 -4.22 -7.66 23.76
N ILE A 296 -3.36 -6.85 23.15
CA ILE A 296 -2.34 -6.08 23.86
C ILE A 296 -2.99 -5.05 24.79
N ALA A 297 -3.96 -4.28 24.29
CA ALA A 297 -4.69 -3.28 25.07
C ALA A 297 -5.44 -3.90 26.26
N TYR A 298 -6.21 -4.96 26.01
CA TYR A 298 -6.97 -5.67 27.05
C TYR A 298 -6.08 -6.16 28.21
N ASN A 299 -4.89 -6.69 27.88
CA ASN A 299 -3.93 -7.21 28.87
C ASN A 299 -3.07 -6.12 29.55
N SER A 300 -3.29 -4.85 29.22
CA SER A 300 -2.51 -3.72 29.74
C SER A 300 -3.29 -2.99 30.83
N ALA A 301 -2.58 -2.64 31.91
CA ALA A 301 -3.17 -1.85 32.99
C ALA A 301 -3.17 -0.35 32.64
N ASP A 302 -2.11 0.07 31.96
CA ASP A 302 -1.84 1.45 31.56
C ASP A 302 -1.08 1.51 30.22
N LYS A 303 -0.93 2.73 29.72
CA LYS A 303 -0.24 3.02 28.46
C LYS A 303 1.22 2.54 28.43
N ALA A 304 1.93 2.55 29.56
CA ALA A 304 3.33 2.10 29.62
C ALA A 304 3.42 0.57 29.46
N SER A 305 2.52 -0.17 30.11
CA SER A 305 2.40 -1.62 29.97
C SER A 305 1.98 -2.04 28.56
N PHE A 306 1.16 -1.22 27.88
CA PHE A 306 0.81 -1.41 26.47
C PHE A 306 2.04 -1.37 25.56
N TYR A 307 2.84 -0.30 25.64
CA TYR A 307 4.02 -0.18 24.78
C TYR A 307 5.06 -1.26 25.06
N LYS A 308 5.25 -1.65 26.32
CA LYS A 308 6.15 -2.78 26.65
C LYS A 308 5.72 -4.09 25.96
N ARG A 309 4.42 -4.35 25.91
CA ARG A 309 3.87 -5.55 25.25
C ARG A 309 3.92 -5.44 23.72
N LEU A 310 3.64 -4.25 23.18
CA LEU A 310 3.76 -3.96 21.77
C LEU A 310 5.21 -4.14 21.30
N ASP A 311 6.18 -3.56 22.01
CA ASP A 311 7.61 -3.71 21.73
C ASP A 311 8.03 -5.16 21.68
N HIS A 312 7.64 -5.93 22.70
CA HIS A 312 7.93 -7.35 22.74
C HIS A 312 7.36 -8.10 21.52
N MET A 313 6.08 -7.86 21.18
CA MET A 313 5.46 -8.53 20.04
C MET A 313 6.07 -8.07 18.70
N MET A 314 6.48 -6.81 18.60
CA MET A 314 7.22 -6.31 17.44
C MET A 314 8.61 -6.95 17.32
N ASP A 315 9.32 -7.17 18.43
CA ASP A 315 10.63 -7.83 18.43
C ASP A 315 10.49 -9.29 17.95
N VAL A 316 9.44 -10.00 18.40
CA VAL A 316 9.10 -11.36 17.96
C VAL A 316 8.73 -11.37 16.47
N ALA A 317 7.87 -10.45 16.02
CA ALA A 317 7.49 -10.32 14.61
C ALA A 317 8.70 -10.06 13.71
N ALA A 318 9.57 -9.12 14.08
CA ALA A 318 10.77 -8.78 13.31
C ALA A 318 11.73 -9.97 13.19
N ARG A 319 11.95 -10.71 14.28
CA ARG A 319 12.78 -11.93 14.27
C ARG A 319 12.18 -13.03 13.39
N SER A 320 10.85 -13.19 13.40
CA SER A 320 10.20 -14.19 12.52
C SER A 320 10.40 -13.85 11.04
N LEU A 321 10.30 -12.57 10.67
CA LEU A 321 10.51 -12.09 9.30
C LEU A 321 11.98 -12.25 8.86
N ASP A 322 12.92 -11.95 9.74
CA ASP A 322 14.36 -12.16 9.49
C ASP A 322 14.69 -13.66 9.31
N THR A 323 14.12 -14.52 10.15
CA THR A 323 14.25 -15.98 10.02
C THR A 323 13.71 -16.46 8.68
N LYS A 324 12.50 -16.01 8.31
CA LYS A 324 11.88 -16.33 7.01
C LYS A 324 12.79 -15.89 5.86
N ARG A 325 13.28 -14.65 5.87
CA ARG A 325 14.20 -14.10 4.86
C ARG A 325 15.44 -14.96 4.73
N THR A 326 16.07 -15.33 5.84
CA THR A 326 17.28 -16.16 5.85
C THR A 326 17.03 -17.51 5.18
N VAL A 327 15.94 -18.19 5.56
CA VAL A 327 15.59 -19.51 5.02
C VAL A 327 15.27 -19.45 3.54
N ILE A 328 14.41 -18.53 3.10
CA ILE A 328 14.05 -18.44 1.67
C ILE A 328 15.23 -17.97 0.81
N THR A 329 16.12 -17.11 1.33
CA THR A 329 17.33 -16.70 0.61
C THR A 329 18.28 -17.88 0.41
N LYS A 330 18.45 -18.72 1.43
CA LYS A 330 19.20 -19.98 1.29
C LYS A 330 18.60 -20.87 0.20
N LEU A 331 17.28 -21.09 0.24
CA LEU A 331 16.58 -21.92 -0.75
C LEU A 331 16.65 -21.35 -2.17
N LEU A 332 16.62 -20.03 -2.33
CA LEU A 332 16.83 -19.34 -3.61
C LEU A 332 18.21 -19.66 -4.18
N ASN A 333 19.25 -19.56 -3.34
CA ASN A 333 20.64 -19.83 -3.73
C ASN A 333 20.86 -21.31 -4.07
N GLU A 334 20.19 -22.22 -3.37
CA GLU A 334 20.18 -23.67 -3.63
C GLU A 334 19.34 -24.06 -4.86
N GLY A 335 18.56 -23.13 -5.42
CA GLY A 335 17.86 -23.30 -6.70
C GLY A 335 16.40 -23.73 -6.61
N LEU A 336 15.76 -23.57 -5.44
CA LEU A 336 14.33 -23.92 -5.26
C LEU A 336 13.40 -23.01 -6.08
N TYR A 337 13.78 -21.75 -6.31
CA TYR A 337 12.98 -20.75 -7.06
C TYR A 337 13.71 -20.31 -8.34
N PRO A 338 13.80 -21.17 -9.36
CA PRO A 338 14.60 -20.89 -10.55
C PRO A 338 14.14 -19.66 -11.31
N TYR A 339 12.83 -19.41 -11.43
CA TYR A 339 12.32 -18.25 -12.18
C TYR A 339 12.49 -16.96 -11.39
N THR A 340 12.22 -16.98 -10.09
CA THR A 340 12.49 -15.86 -9.18
C THR A 340 13.98 -15.50 -9.21
N ARG A 341 14.89 -16.47 -9.15
CA ARG A 341 16.32 -16.21 -9.27
C ARG A 341 16.69 -15.57 -10.61
N ARG A 342 16.02 -15.93 -11.70
CA ARG A 342 16.30 -15.42 -13.05
C ARG A 342 15.83 -13.99 -13.26
N TYR A 343 14.63 -13.65 -12.77
CA TYR A 343 14.00 -12.35 -13.03
C TYR A 343 14.17 -11.35 -11.89
N LEU A 344 14.29 -11.82 -10.64
CA LEU A 344 14.49 -10.96 -9.48
C LEU A 344 15.93 -10.98 -8.97
N GLY A 345 16.60 -12.14 -9.03
CA GLY A 345 17.99 -12.29 -8.61
C GLY A 345 18.16 -12.44 -7.10
N THR A 346 17.70 -11.46 -6.31
CA THR A 346 17.88 -11.40 -4.84
C THR A 346 16.63 -10.88 -4.13
N PHE A 347 16.58 -11.03 -2.81
CA PHE A 347 15.51 -10.45 -1.98
C PHE A 347 15.91 -9.13 -1.30
N ASP A 348 17.04 -8.52 -1.67
CA ASP A 348 17.61 -7.35 -0.97
C ASP A 348 16.67 -6.15 -0.97
N ASN A 349 15.90 -5.99 -2.07
CA ASN A 349 14.92 -4.91 -2.23
C ASN A 349 13.51 -5.27 -1.72
N HIS A 350 13.32 -6.45 -1.13
CA HIS A 350 12.03 -6.84 -0.56
C HIS A 350 11.93 -6.43 0.90
N PHE A 351 10.76 -5.96 1.30
CA PHE A 351 10.51 -5.54 2.68
C PHE A 351 10.11 -6.71 3.58
N SER A 352 10.36 -6.55 4.87
CA SER A 352 9.82 -7.35 5.97
C SER A 352 8.65 -6.58 6.58
N THR A 353 7.42 -7.03 6.34
CA THR A 353 6.23 -6.25 6.67
C THR A 353 5.69 -6.58 8.05
N ILE A 354 5.57 -5.57 8.91
CA ILE A 354 4.78 -5.65 10.14
C ILE A 354 3.51 -4.83 9.94
N GLY A 355 2.36 -5.46 10.19
CA GLY A 355 1.07 -4.80 10.19
C GLY A 355 0.37 -4.93 11.53
N LEU A 356 -0.82 -4.34 11.60
CA LEU A 356 -1.66 -4.31 12.79
C LEU A 356 -3.13 -4.52 12.43
N ILE A 357 -3.91 -4.91 13.42
CA ILE A 357 -5.36 -5.10 13.30
C ILE A 357 -6.06 -4.57 14.56
N GLY A 358 -7.28 -4.07 14.40
CA GLY A 358 -8.15 -3.72 15.52
C GLY A 358 -7.68 -2.53 16.34
N MET A 359 -7.10 -1.48 15.73
CA MET A 359 -6.75 -0.26 16.48
C MET A 359 -7.98 0.34 17.17
N ASN A 360 -9.14 0.29 16.50
CA ASN A 360 -10.40 0.74 17.08
C ASN A 360 -10.75 -0.01 18.37
N GLU A 361 -10.74 -1.34 18.32
CA GLU A 361 -11.03 -2.16 19.50
C GLU A 361 -9.91 -2.12 20.53
N ALA A 362 -8.67 -1.84 20.13
CA ALA A 362 -7.58 -1.58 21.07
C ALA A 362 -7.86 -0.32 21.91
N CYS A 363 -8.39 0.74 21.29
CA CYS A 363 -8.80 1.96 22.01
C CYS A 363 -9.95 1.69 23.00
N LEU A 364 -10.94 0.88 22.60
CA LEU A 364 -12.06 0.47 23.46
C LEU A 364 -11.61 -0.42 24.64
N ASN A 365 -10.71 -1.37 24.40
CA ASN A 365 -10.20 -2.27 25.43
C ASN A 365 -9.14 -1.62 26.34
N ALA A 366 -8.58 -0.48 25.95
CA ALA A 366 -7.60 0.24 26.76
C ALA A 366 -8.29 0.93 27.95
N LYS A 367 -8.04 0.42 29.16
CA LYS A 367 -8.66 0.89 30.43
C LYS A 367 -8.44 2.38 30.74
N TRP A 368 -7.42 2.99 30.13
CA TRP A 368 -7.08 4.41 30.29
C TRP A 368 -7.66 5.31 29.19
N LEU A 369 -8.36 4.74 28.20
CA LEU A 369 -8.93 5.46 27.06
C LEU A 369 -10.43 5.18 26.95
N GLY A 370 -10.82 3.93 26.66
CA GLY A 370 -12.22 3.47 26.74
C GLY A 370 -13.17 4.06 25.69
N CYS A 371 -12.65 4.60 24.59
CA CYS A 371 -13.44 5.17 23.49
C CYS A 371 -12.93 4.66 22.13
N ASP A 372 -13.75 4.78 21.09
CA ASP A 372 -13.43 4.35 19.72
C ASP A 372 -12.72 5.45 18.91
N LEU A 373 -12.34 5.14 17.66
CA LEU A 373 -11.64 6.09 16.77
C LEU A 373 -12.50 7.27 16.27
N SER A 374 -13.79 7.35 16.62
CA SER A 374 -14.55 8.57 16.36
C SER A 374 -14.15 9.73 17.27
N HIS A 375 -13.44 9.45 18.37
CA HIS A 375 -13.01 10.43 19.35
C HIS A 375 -11.57 10.89 19.09
N ALA A 376 -11.32 12.20 19.25
CA ALA A 376 -10.00 12.80 18.99
C ALA A 376 -8.88 12.17 19.84
N GLU A 377 -9.15 11.86 21.10
CA GLU A 377 -8.17 11.23 22.01
C GLU A 377 -7.75 9.82 21.56
N ALA A 378 -8.67 9.04 20.98
CA ALA A 378 -8.34 7.74 20.39
C ALA A 378 -7.58 7.89 19.06
N GLN A 379 -7.91 8.91 18.26
CA GLN A 379 -7.17 9.21 17.04
C GLN A 379 -5.72 9.61 17.37
N ASP A 380 -5.50 10.41 18.40
CA ASP A 380 -4.18 10.82 18.83
C ASP A 380 -3.38 9.65 19.43
N PHE A 381 -4.03 8.78 20.19
CA PHE A 381 -3.41 7.52 20.64
C PHE A 381 -3.03 6.64 19.45
N ALA A 382 -3.90 6.48 18.45
CA ALA A 382 -3.60 5.69 17.25
C ALA A 382 -2.41 6.27 16.47
N LYS A 383 -2.34 7.59 16.28
CA LYS A 383 -1.17 8.25 15.66
C LYS A 383 0.10 7.99 16.46
N GLU A 384 0.04 8.05 17.78
CA GLU A 384 1.19 7.77 18.65
C GLU A 384 1.67 6.32 18.49
N VAL A 385 0.76 5.34 18.50
CA VAL A 385 1.10 3.93 18.29
C VAL A 385 1.71 3.71 16.90
N LEU A 386 1.13 4.29 15.84
CA LEU A 386 1.65 4.17 14.48
C LEU A 386 3.07 4.76 14.37
N ASN A 387 3.33 5.92 14.99
CA ASN A 387 4.65 6.53 15.00
C ASN A 387 5.66 5.72 15.83
N HIS A 388 5.25 5.20 16.99
CA HIS A 388 6.08 4.29 17.80
C HIS A 388 6.47 3.03 17.01
N MET A 389 5.52 2.43 16.30
CA MET A 389 5.80 1.29 15.44
C MET A 389 6.78 1.64 14.31
N ARG A 390 6.66 2.84 13.71
CA ARG A 390 7.63 3.31 12.71
C ARG A 390 9.03 3.40 13.31
N GLU A 391 9.19 4.05 14.45
CA GLU A 391 10.50 4.16 15.12
C GLU A 391 11.15 2.78 15.34
N LYS A 392 10.38 1.82 15.86
CA LYS A 392 10.84 0.43 16.03
C LYS A 392 11.21 -0.25 14.72
N LEU A 393 10.48 -0.02 13.63
CA LEU A 393 10.83 -0.56 12.31
C LEU A 393 12.17 0.01 11.83
N SER A 394 12.47 1.29 12.09
CA SER A 394 13.77 1.89 11.77
C SER A 394 14.89 1.16 12.49
N ASP A 395 14.72 0.89 13.79
CA ASP A 395 15.70 0.15 14.59
C ASP A 395 15.94 -1.26 14.01
N TYR A 396 14.88 -1.92 13.54
CA TYR A 396 14.99 -3.25 12.92
C TYR A 396 15.72 -3.21 11.58
N GLN A 397 15.54 -2.16 10.78
CA GLN A 397 16.28 -2.03 9.52
C GLN A 397 17.79 -1.99 9.76
N GLU A 398 18.23 -1.22 10.77
CA GLU A 398 19.64 -1.17 11.16
C GLU A 398 20.10 -2.48 11.78
N LYS A 399 19.30 -3.08 12.67
CA LYS A 399 19.65 -4.31 13.38
C LYS A 399 19.82 -5.52 12.46
N TYR A 400 18.90 -5.72 11.52
CA TYR A 400 18.88 -6.89 10.64
C TYR A 400 19.49 -6.63 9.26
N GLY A 401 19.79 -5.38 8.92
CA GLY A 401 20.35 -5.03 7.61
C GLY A 401 19.36 -5.24 6.45
N ALA A 402 18.05 -5.12 6.72
CA ALA A 402 16.98 -5.40 5.76
C ALA A 402 15.89 -4.33 5.81
N LEU A 403 15.12 -4.18 4.75
CA LEU A 403 14.02 -3.20 4.70
C LEU A 403 12.84 -3.66 5.54
N PHE A 404 12.21 -2.74 6.27
CA PHE A 404 11.00 -2.96 7.07
C PHE A 404 9.96 -1.88 6.78
N ASN A 405 8.68 -2.26 6.81
CA ASN A 405 7.56 -1.38 6.52
C ASN A 405 6.36 -1.66 7.43
N LEU A 406 5.55 -0.62 7.59
CA LEU A 406 4.28 -0.66 8.31
C LEU A 406 3.14 -0.79 7.30
N GLU A 407 2.27 -1.78 7.50
CA GLU A 407 1.14 -2.06 6.60
C GLU A 407 -0.21 -2.05 7.34
N ALA A 408 -1.23 -1.48 6.69
CA ALA A 408 -2.60 -1.51 7.15
C ALA A 408 -3.26 -2.85 6.75
N THR A 409 -2.85 -3.96 7.36
CA THR A 409 -3.19 -5.33 6.88
C THR A 409 -4.67 -5.49 6.46
N PRO A 410 -4.97 -5.95 5.23
CA PRO A 410 -6.34 -6.22 4.76
C PRO A 410 -7.10 -7.28 5.57
N ALA A 411 -6.35 -8.14 6.28
CA ALA A 411 -6.82 -9.02 7.35
C ALA A 411 -8.09 -9.82 7.05
N GLU A 412 -8.22 -10.37 5.84
CA GLU A 412 -9.43 -11.11 5.39
C GLU A 412 -9.84 -12.21 6.35
N SER A 413 -8.98 -13.20 6.58
CA SER A 413 -9.20 -14.28 7.55
C SER A 413 -8.71 -13.91 8.94
N THR A 414 -7.68 -13.06 9.01
CA THR A 414 -7.01 -12.69 10.25
C THR A 414 -7.94 -11.99 11.23
N THR A 415 -8.81 -11.09 10.74
CA THR A 415 -9.75 -10.36 11.61
C THR A 415 -10.61 -11.31 12.45
N TYR A 416 -11.28 -12.25 11.77
CA TYR A 416 -12.18 -13.22 12.40
C TYR A 416 -11.40 -14.20 13.27
N ARG A 417 -10.25 -14.68 12.79
CA ARG A 417 -9.43 -15.64 13.54
C ARG A 417 -8.99 -15.09 14.89
N LEU A 418 -8.43 -13.88 14.91
CA LEU A 418 -7.93 -13.29 16.15
C LEU A 418 -9.09 -13.04 17.11
N ALA A 419 -10.14 -12.32 16.67
CA ALA A 419 -11.31 -12.02 17.50
C ALA A 419 -11.98 -13.27 18.08
N LYS A 420 -12.11 -14.35 17.30
CA LYS A 420 -12.66 -15.64 17.77
C LYS A 420 -11.81 -16.28 18.87
N HIS A 421 -10.48 -16.28 18.71
CA HIS A 421 -9.56 -16.80 19.73
C HIS A 421 -9.50 -15.89 20.97
N ASP A 422 -9.66 -14.59 20.78
CA ASP A 422 -9.78 -13.60 21.84
C ASP A 422 -10.99 -13.86 22.72
N ILE A 423 -12.20 -13.91 22.15
CA ILE A 423 -13.44 -14.21 22.90
C ILE A 423 -13.38 -15.55 23.62
N ALA A 424 -12.85 -16.59 22.96
CA ALA A 424 -12.75 -17.91 23.58
C ALA A 424 -11.86 -17.92 24.84
N ARG A 425 -10.88 -17.02 24.92
CA ARG A 425 -9.95 -16.91 26.05
C ARG A 425 -10.38 -15.84 27.07
N TYR A 426 -10.91 -14.72 26.60
CA TYR A 426 -11.36 -13.57 27.39
C TYR A 426 -12.79 -13.22 26.97
N PRO A 427 -13.82 -13.80 27.61
CA PRO A 427 -15.21 -13.61 27.19
C PRO A 427 -15.71 -12.16 27.23
N ASP A 428 -15.04 -11.28 27.99
CA ASP A 428 -15.36 -9.86 28.17
C ASP A 428 -14.49 -8.92 27.32
N ILE A 429 -13.60 -9.44 26.45
CA ILE A 429 -12.86 -8.60 25.51
C ILE A 429 -13.80 -7.99 24.47
N ILE A 430 -13.63 -6.68 24.21
CA ILE A 430 -14.46 -5.97 23.24
C ILE A 430 -13.96 -6.30 21.83
N THR A 431 -14.89 -6.68 20.95
CA THR A 431 -14.67 -6.85 19.51
C THR A 431 -15.56 -5.87 18.74
N ALA A 432 -15.43 -5.80 17.42
CA ALA A 432 -16.20 -4.84 16.61
C ALA A 432 -17.68 -5.19 16.49
N CYS A 433 -18.05 -6.48 16.65
CA CYS A 433 -19.44 -6.90 16.41
C CYS A 433 -20.36 -6.52 17.57
N GLU A 434 -21.64 -6.34 17.24
CA GLU A 434 -22.70 -6.16 18.22
C GLU A 434 -22.97 -7.45 19.02
N ASP A 435 -23.63 -7.32 20.18
CA ASP A 435 -23.94 -8.44 21.07
C ASP A 435 -24.66 -9.60 20.34
N GLY A 436 -24.08 -10.80 20.44
CA GLY A 436 -24.59 -12.02 19.79
C GLY A 436 -24.22 -12.17 18.31
N GLY A 437 -23.45 -11.24 17.75
CA GLY A 437 -22.88 -11.33 16.40
C GLY A 437 -21.68 -12.26 16.28
N THR A 438 -21.18 -12.40 15.05
CA THR A 438 -19.91 -13.11 14.79
C THR A 438 -18.74 -12.15 15.08
N PRO A 439 -17.78 -12.51 15.94
CA PRO A 439 -16.73 -11.58 16.34
C PRO A 439 -15.74 -11.30 15.22
N TYR A 440 -15.36 -10.04 15.07
CA TYR A 440 -14.29 -9.60 14.18
C TYR A 440 -13.63 -8.33 14.76
N TYR A 441 -12.47 -7.98 14.23
CA TYR A 441 -11.79 -6.71 14.51
C TYR A 441 -11.82 -5.80 13.28
N THR A 442 -11.92 -4.50 13.53
CA THR A 442 -11.88 -3.49 12.49
C THR A 442 -10.51 -3.52 11.82
N ASN A 443 -10.50 -3.45 10.48
CA ASN A 443 -9.27 -3.55 9.68
C ASN A 443 -8.26 -2.47 10.08
N SER A 444 -7.03 -2.85 10.41
CA SER A 444 -5.91 -1.94 10.70
C SER A 444 -6.30 -0.82 11.69
N SER A 445 -6.27 0.44 11.23
CA SER A 445 -6.74 1.64 11.91
C SER A 445 -7.89 2.33 11.17
N HIS A 446 -8.74 1.55 10.49
CA HIS A 446 -10.00 2.05 9.93
C HIS A 446 -10.97 2.44 11.04
N LEU A 447 -11.90 3.35 10.71
CA LEU A 447 -13.02 3.70 11.58
C LEU A 447 -13.95 2.49 11.78
N PRO A 448 -14.72 2.45 12.89
CA PRO A 448 -15.80 1.50 13.03
C PRO A 448 -16.69 1.52 11.79
N VAL A 449 -17.03 0.34 11.27
CA VAL A 449 -17.78 0.24 10.00
C VAL A 449 -19.19 0.82 10.07
N SER A 450 -19.75 0.99 11.28
CA SER A 450 -21.06 1.56 11.55
C SER A 450 -21.06 3.07 11.83
N TYR A 451 -19.89 3.72 11.84
CA TYR A 451 -19.72 5.08 12.39
C TYR A 451 -20.52 6.17 11.68
N THR A 452 -20.23 6.44 10.40
CA THR A 452 -20.80 7.58 9.67
C THR A 452 -21.13 7.19 8.23
N ASP A 453 -22.12 7.87 7.65
CA ASP A 453 -22.40 7.86 6.20
C ASP A 453 -21.79 9.08 5.49
N ASP A 454 -21.13 9.99 6.22
CA ASP A 454 -20.38 11.12 5.66
C ASP A 454 -18.98 10.69 5.23
N ILE A 455 -18.78 10.63 3.90
CA ILE A 455 -17.50 10.21 3.32
C ILE A 455 -16.38 11.20 3.65
N PHE A 456 -16.66 12.50 3.70
CA PHE A 456 -15.63 13.53 3.93
C PHE A 456 -15.26 13.62 5.40
N GLU A 457 -16.20 13.37 6.30
CA GLU A 457 -15.88 13.15 7.72
C GLU A 457 -14.96 11.94 7.90
N ALA A 458 -15.30 10.81 7.30
CA ALA A 458 -14.48 9.60 7.36
C ALA A 458 -13.09 9.82 6.76
N LEU A 459 -13.02 10.47 5.59
CA LEU A 459 -11.76 10.82 4.91
C LEU A 459 -10.89 11.74 5.75
N SER A 460 -11.47 12.78 6.37
CA SER A 460 -10.71 13.74 7.20
C SER A 460 -10.02 13.06 8.39
N ILE A 461 -10.71 12.14 9.06
CA ILE A 461 -10.13 11.36 10.16
C ILE A 461 -9.09 10.36 9.62
N GLN A 462 -9.42 9.64 8.55
CA GLN A 462 -8.57 8.61 7.99
C GLN A 462 -7.31 9.17 7.32
N ASP A 463 -7.33 10.38 6.76
CA ASP A 463 -6.17 11.01 6.11
C ASP A 463 -4.96 11.08 7.06
N GLY A 464 -5.21 11.51 8.31
CA GLY A 464 -4.17 11.61 9.34
C GLY A 464 -3.63 10.27 9.85
N LEU A 465 -4.32 9.16 9.59
CA LEU A 465 -3.89 7.80 9.99
C LEU A 465 -3.26 7.05 8.83
N GLN A 466 -3.90 7.06 7.65
CA GLN A 466 -3.48 6.31 6.47
C GLN A 466 -2.14 6.80 5.93
N THR A 467 -1.83 8.09 6.07
CA THR A 467 -0.53 8.68 5.70
C THR A 467 0.64 8.22 6.59
N LEU A 468 0.35 7.66 7.76
CA LEU A 468 1.39 7.16 8.67
C LEU A 468 1.90 5.76 8.28
N TYR A 469 1.16 5.01 7.48
CA TYR A 469 1.65 3.74 6.95
C TYR A 469 2.74 3.97 5.90
N THR A 470 3.78 3.14 5.92
CA THR A 470 4.86 3.20 4.93
C THR A 470 4.63 2.25 3.76
N SER A 471 3.52 1.52 3.75
CA SER A 471 3.14 0.61 2.68
C SER A 471 1.68 0.19 2.84
N GLY A 472 1.08 -0.36 1.77
CA GLY A 472 -0.17 -1.13 1.85
C GLY A 472 -1.24 -0.46 2.71
N THR A 473 -1.78 0.63 2.21
CA THR A 473 -2.91 1.38 2.79
C THR A 473 -3.90 1.69 1.67
N VAL A 474 -5.18 1.77 2.01
CA VAL A 474 -6.21 2.29 1.11
C VAL A 474 -7.39 2.81 1.93
N PHE A 475 -8.00 3.88 1.44
CA PHE A 475 -9.35 4.27 1.84
C PHE A 475 -10.39 3.67 0.87
N HIS A 476 -11.36 2.94 1.41
CA HIS A 476 -12.48 2.42 0.64
C HIS A 476 -13.72 3.30 0.84
N ALA A 477 -14.16 3.96 -0.22
CA ALA A 477 -15.46 4.62 -0.25
C ALA A 477 -16.57 3.59 -0.52
N PHE A 478 -17.04 2.91 0.52
CA PHE A 478 -18.10 1.90 0.42
C PHE A 478 -19.46 2.54 0.11
N LEU A 479 -20.04 2.22 -1.05
CA LEU A 479 -21.32 2.76 -1.52
C LEU A 479 -22.37 1.63 -1.61
N GLY A 480 -23.64 1.99 -1.42
CA GLY A 480 -24.76 1.05 -1.51
C GLY A 480 -25.04 0.54 -2.93
N GLU A 481 -24.77 1.37 -3.92
CA GLU A 481 -24.97 1.08 -5.33
C GLU A 481 -23.98 1.89 -6.18
N LYS A 482 -24.07 1.72 -7.51
CA LYS A 482 -23.23 2.48 -8.44
C LYS A 482 -23.52 3.97 -8.34
N LEU A 483 -22.54 4.81 -8.68
CA LEU A 483 -22.78 6.24 -8.79
C LEU A 483 -23.69 6.55 -10.00
N PRO A 484 -24.51 7.63 -9.95
CA PRO A 484 -25.49 7.92 -11.00
C PRO A 484 -24.91 8.15 -12.40
N SER A 485 -23.65 8.57 -12.48
CA SER A 485 -22.95 8.80 -13.75
C SER A 485 -21.44 8.76 -13.58
N TRP A 486 -20.73 8.55 -14.68
CA TRP A 486 -19.28 8.75 -14.76
C TRP A 486 -18.85 10.16 -14.30
N LYS A 487 -19.68 11.20 -14.46
CA LYS A 487 -19.39 12.56 -13.98
C LYS A 487 -19.37 12.63 -12.46
N SER A 488 -20.30 11.93 -11.81
CA SER A 488 -20.36 11.84 -10.35
C SER A 488 -19.13 11.11 -9.81
N ALA A 489 -18.72 10.01 -10.45
CA ALA A 489 -17.49 9.30 -10.10
C ALA A 489 -16.24 10.16 -10.31
N ALA A 490 -16.11 10.83 -11.45
CA ALA A 490 -14.99 11.74 -11.73
C ALA A 490 -14.90 12.86 -10.68
N SER A 491 -16.03 13.50 -10.37
CA SER A 491 -16.11 14.56 -9.37
C SER A 491 -15.69 14.08 -7.98
N LEU A 492 -16.16 12.91 -7.55
CA LEU A 492 -15.78 12.36 -6.25
C LEU A 492 -14.29 11.99 -6.19
N VAL A 493 -13.78 11.28 -7.20
CA VAL A 493 -12.34 10.92 -7.29
C VAL A 493 -11.48 12.17 -7.26
N ARG A 494 -11.86 13.20 -8.02
CA ARG A 494 -11.17 14.50 -8.05
C ARG A 494 -11.18 15.19 -6.69
N LYS A 495 -12.35 15.30 -6.05
CA LYS A 495 -12.48 15.90 -4.71
C LYS A 495 -11.62 15.18 -3.68
N ILE A 496 -11.55 13.85 -3.72
CA ILE A 496 -10.68 13.09 -2.81
C ILE A 496 -9.22 13.43 -3.07
N ALA A 497 -8.77 13.34 -4.33
CA ALA A 497 -7.37 13.59 -4.71
C ALA A 497 -6.90 15.01 -4.37
N GLU A 498 -7.72 16.02 -4.66
CA GLU A 498 -7.38 17.44 -4.50
C GLU A 498 -7.46 17.93 -3.04
N ASN A 499 -8.15 17.22 -2.13
CA ASN A 499 -8.36 17.69 -0.76
C ASN A 499 -7.70 16.82 0.34
N HIS A 500 -7.19 15.63 0.00
CA HIS A 500 -6.60 14.69 0.98
C HIS A 500 -5.23 14.20 0.52
N HIS A 501 -4.38 13.82 1.48
CA HIS A 501 -2.99 13.38 1.26
C HIS A 501 -2.86 11.85 1.18
N LEU A 502 -3.92 11.12 1.53
CA LEU A 502 -3.95 9.66 1.49
C LEU A 502 -3.47 9.12 0.13
N PRO A 503 -2.58 8.12 0.14
CA PRO A 503 -1.86 7.73 -1.07
C PRO A 503 -2.72 6.87 -2.02
N TYR A 504 -3.65 6.07 -1.47
CA TYR A 504 -4.51 5.20 -2.27
C TYR A 504 -5.95 5.26 -1.79
N TYR A 505 -6.86 5.29 -2.76
CA TYR A 505 -8.30 5.22 -2.50
C TYR A 505 -9.02 4.49 -3.63
N THR A 506 -10.24 4.08 -3.35
CA THR A 506 -11.11 3.44 -4.32
C THR A 506 -12.58 3.66 -4.00
N ILE A 507 -13.39 3.74 -5.04
CA ILE A 507 -14.85 3.71 -4.91
C ILE A 507 -15.28 2.24 -4.85
N SER A 508 -16.16 1.87 -3.93
CA SER A 508 -16.54 0.47 -3.67
C SER A 508 -18.06 0.31 -3.60
N PRO A 509 -18.79 0.44 -4.72
CA PRO A 509 -20.21 0.15 -4.80
C PRO A 509 -20.49 -1.33 -4.56
N THR A 510 -21.66 -1.60 -3.99
CA THR A 510 -22.28 -2.93 -3.98
C THR A 510 -23.14 -3.10 -5.22
N TYR A 511 -23.07 -4.27 -5.84
CA TYR A 511 -23.89 -4.61 -7.01
C TYR A 511 -24.25 -6.09 -6.96
N SER A 512 -25.20 -6.51 -7.78
CA SER A 512 -25.61 -7.91 -7.86
C SER A 512 -25.54 -8.42 -9.29
N VAL A 513 -25.46 -9.73 -9.48
CA VAL A 513 -25.43 -10.35 -10.80
C VAL A 513 -26.45 -11.48 -10.87
N CYS A 514 -27.38 -11.37 -11.81
CA CYS A 514 -28.29 -12.44 -12.20
C CYS A 514 -27.64 -13.28 -13.32
N LYS A 515 -27.76 -14.60 -13.25
CA LYS A 515 -27.25 -15.50 -14.30
C LYS A 515 -27.89 -15.29 -15.67
N ASN A 516 -29.15 -14.81 -15.70
CA ASN A 516 -29.92 -14.64 -16.93
C ASN A 516 -29.90 -13.19 -17.44
N HIS A 517 -29.93 -12.22 -16.52
CA HIS A 517 -30.08 -10.79 -16.85
C HIS A 517 -28.82 -9.95 -16.60
N GLY A 518 -27.75 -10.56 -16.06
CA GLY A 518 -26.47 -9.89 -15.83
C GLY A 518 -26.50 -8.92 -14.66
N TYR A 519 -25.85 -7.76 -14.84
CA TYR A 519 -25.64 -6.74 -13.81
C TYR A 519 -26.96 -6.17 -13.26
N LEU A 520 -27.06 -6.09 -11.94
CA LEU A 520 -28.15 -5.46 -11.20
C LEU A 520 -27.59 -4.40 -10.25
N GLU A 521 -28.29 -3.29 -10.15
CA GLU A 521 -27.90 -2.15 -9.31
C GLU A 521 -28.18 -2.44 -7.82
N GLY A 522 -27.16 -2.22 -6.99
CA GLY A 522 -27.22 -2.39 -5.55
C GLY A 522 -27.26 -3.85 -5.07
N GLU A 523 -27.58 -4.02 -3.79
CA GLU A 523 -27.82 -5.32 -3.18
C GLU A 523 -29.22 -5.85 -3.56
N GLN A 524 -29.25 -6.87 -4.41
CA GLN A 524 -30.45 -7.55 -4.87
C GLN A 524 -30.25 -9.06 -4.67
N LYS A 525 -30.91 -9.64 -3.67
CA LYS A 525 -30.82 -11.10 -3.40
C LYS A 525 -31.60 -11.93 -4.42
N LEU A 526 -32.64 -11.34 -4.99
CA LEU A 526 -33.46 -11.92 -6.05
C LEU A 526 -33.47 -10.98 -7.25
N CYS A 527 -33.39 -11.54 -8.44
CA CYS A 527 -33.47 -10.76 -9.67
C CYS A 527 -34.89 -10.18 -9.82
N PRO A 528 -35.04 -8.85 -10.05
CA PRO A 528 -36.35 -8.25 -10.23
C PRO A 528 -37.07 -8.69 -11.51
N GLU A 529 -36.32 -9.24 -12.49
CA GLU A 529 -36.86 -9.66 -13.78
C GLU A 529 -37.32 -11.13 -13.81
N CYS A 530 -36.53 -12.10 -13.30
CA CYS A 530 -36.92 -13.52 -13.26
C CYS A 530 -37.24 -14.09 -11.88
N GLY A 531 -36.97 -13.35 -10.79
CA GLY A 531 -37.15 -13.86 -9.42
C GLY A 531 -36.11 -14.88 -8.95
N GLU A 532 -35.12 -15.25 -9.79
CA GLU A 532 -34.04 -16.16 -9.38
C GLU A 532 -33.05 -15.50 -8.41
N THR A 533 -32.33 -16.31 -7.64
CA THR A 533 -31.26 -15.82 -6.76
C THR A 533 -30.15 -15.13 -7.54
N ALA A 534 -29.81 -13.91 -7.12
CA ALA A 534 -28.68 -13.15 -7.66
C ALA A 534 -27.48 -13.19 -6.70
N GLU A 535 -26.28 -13.13 -7.27
CA GLU A 535 -25.03 -13.07 -6.53
C GLU A 535 -24.75 -11.61 -6.15
N VAL A 536 -24.75 -11.28 -4.85
CA VAL A 536 -24.35 -9.94 -4.37
C VAL A 536 -22.83 -9.86 -4.30
N TYR A 537 -22.23 -8.88 -4.98
CA TYR A 537 -20.79 -8.62 -5.00
C TYR A 537 -20.48 -7.37 -4.20
N SER A 538 -19.44 -7.45 -3.36
CA SER A 538 -18.87 -6.30 -2.67
C SER A 538 -17.36 -6.47 -2.48
N ARG A 539 -16.68 -5.34 -2.29
CA ARG A 539 -15.27 -5.28 -1.92
C ARG A 539 -15.19 -5.06 -0.42
N ILE A 540 -14.92 -6.10 0.36
CA ILE A 540 -14.88 -5.98 1.83
C ILE A 540 -13.47 -5.60 2.30
N THR A 541 -12.44 -6.28 1.78
CA THR A 541 -11.02 -6.09 2.20
C THR A 541 -10.09 -5.54 1.15
N GLY A 542 -10.44 -5.61 -0.13
CA GLY A 542 -9.51 -5.21 -1.20
C GLY A 542 -9.85 -5.70 -2.61
N TYR A 543 -10.70 -6.69 -2.78
CA TYR A 543 -11.13 -7.12 -4.12
C TYR A 543 -12.59 -7.57 -4.09
N TYR A 544 -13.22 -7.61 -5.27
CA TYR A 544 -14.61 -8.00 -5.40
C TYR A 544 -14.77 -9.52 -5.32
N ARG A 545 -15.72 -9.98 -4.50
CA ARG A 545 -16.23 -11.35 -4.47
C ARG A 545 -17.69 -11.38 -4.07
N PRO A 546 -18.41 -12.47 -4.39
CA PRO A 546 -19.73 -12.72 -3.85
C PRO A 546 -19.72 -12.66 -2.32
N VAL A 547 -20.65 -11.93 -1.70
CA VAL A 547 -20.78 -11.78 -0.24
C VAL A 547 -20.84 -13.15 0.45
N GLN A 548 -21.56 -14.10 -0.14
CA GLN A 548 -21.69 -15.48 0.36
C GLN A 548 -20.38 -16.29 0.41
N ASN A 549 -19.33 -15.85 -0.29
CA ASN A 549 -18.03 -16.53 -0.34
C ASN A 549 -17.03 -15.97 0.69
N TRP A 550 -17.40 -14.91 1.44
CA TRP A 550 -16.57 -14.39 2.52
C TRP A 550 -16.73 -15.23 3.79
N ASN A 551 -15.73 -15.14 4.68
CA ASN A 551 -15.82 -15.79 5.99
C ASN A 551 -16.84 -15.08 6.88
N GLU A 552 -17.30 -15.77 7.93
CA GLU A 552 -18.36 -15.30 8.82
C GLU A 552 -18.09 -13.90 9.39
N GLY A 553 -16.85 -13.60 9.81
CA GLY A 553 -16.50 -12.28 10.34
C GLY A 553 -16.56 -11.17 9.29
N LYS A 554 -16.12 -11.43 8.05
CA LYS A 554 -16.25 -10.46 6.95
C LYS A 554 -17.70 -10.27 6.48
N THR A 555 -18.49 -11.34 6.53
CA THR A 555 -19.94 -11.24 6.28
C THR A 555 -20.64 -10.42 7.37
N GLN A 556 -20.22 -10.56 8.63
CA GLN A 556 -20.72 -9.73 9.73
C GLN A 556 -20.30 -8.26 9.56
N GLU A 557 -19.04 -8.00 9.24
CA GLU A 557 -18.53 -6.65 8.95
C GLU A 557 -19.34 -5.97 7.84
N PHE A 558 -19.65 -6.70 6.76
CA PHE A 558 -20.49 -6.18 5.67
C PHE A 558 -21.91 -5.83 6.14
N LYS A 559 -22.50 -6.68 6.99
CA LYS A 559 -23.86 -6.49 7.51
C LYS A 559 -23.99 -5.25 8.40
N GLU A 560 -22.99 -4.97 9.24
CA GLU A 560 -22.98 -3.84 10.18
C GLU A 560 -22.51 -2.53 9.52
N ARG A 561 -21.99 -2.60 8.30
CA ARG A 561 -21.40 -1.46 7.62
C ARG A 561 -22.45 -0.42 7.25
N ARG A 562 -22.21 0.81 7.72
CA ARG A 562 -22.90 2.00 7.24
C ARG A 562 -22.23 2.45 5.94
N LEU A 563 -23.02 2.55 4.88
CA LEU A 563 -22.55 2.92 3.54
C LEU A 563 -22.54 4.44 3.38
N TYR A 564 -21.55 4.96 2.66
CA TYR A 564 -21.43 6.40 2.45
C TYR A 564 -22.45 6.91 1.43
N THR A 565 -22.94 8.13 1.66
CA THR A 565 -23.93 8.80 0.81
C THR A 565 -23.31 10.06 0.18
N PRO A 566 -22.69 9.98 -1.02
CA PRO A 566 -21.95 11.10 -1.60
C PRO A 566 -22.81 12.30 -2.03
N GLU A 567 -24.13 12.24 -1.90
CA GLU A 567 -25.07 13.30 -2.28
C GLU A 567 -25.09 14.44 -1.25
N ASN A 568 -24.92 15.69 -1.71
CA ASN A 568 -24.95 16.91 -0.89
C ASN A 568 -23.86 17.04 0.20
N GLN A 569 -22.85 16.18 0.22
CA GLN A 569 -21.73 16.28 1.14
C GLN A 569 -20.62 17.14 0.52
N GLU A 570 -20.31 18.25 1.18
CA GLU A 570 -19.16 19.12 0.87
C GLU A 570 -18.01 18.76 1.80
N PRO A 571 -16.73 18.83 1.35
CA PRO A 571 -15.61 18.77 2.26
C PRO A 571 -15.81 19.83 3.34
N LYS A 572 -15.92 19.42 4.61
CA LYS A 572 -15.87 20.39 5.71
C LYS A 572 -14.56 21.13 5.55
N GLN A 573 -14.58 22.47 5.45
CA GLN A 573 -13.36 23.27 5.51
C GLN A 573 -12.67 22.88 6.82
N THR A 574 -11.68 22.01 6.74
CA THR A 574 -10.70 21.91 7.80
C THR A 574 -10.17 23.32 7.91
N VAL A 575 -10.32 23.94 9.08
CA VAL A 575 -9.60 25.14 9.43
C VAL A 575 -8.13 24.75 9.33
N SER A 576 -7.59 24.88 8.13
CA SER A 576 -6.17 24.95 7.96
C SER A 576 -5.80 26.20 8.74
N ASP A 577 -4.91 26.05 9.72
CA ASP A 577 -4.07 27.16 10.20
C ASP A 577 -3.18 27.64 9.03
N ARG A 578 -3.80 28.14 7.95
CA ARG A 578 -3.17 28.61 6.71
C ARG A 578 -3.76 29.91 6.18
N ASP A 579 -4.69 30.56 6.88
CA ASP A 579 -5.03 31.96 6.60
C ASP A 579 -4.00 32.91 7.21
N SER A 580 -2.77 32.82 6.70
CA SER A 580 -1.77 33.90 6.61
C SER A 580 -0.42 33.39 6.07
N VAL A 581 -0.43 32.55 5.03
CA VAL A 581 0.76 32.41 4.18
C VAL A 581 0.35 32.80 2.76
N LYS A 582 0.42 34.10 2.47
CA LYS A 582 0.52 34.57 1.10
C LYS A 582 1.71 33.86 0.46
N SER A 583 1.48 33.29 -0.71
CA SER A 583 2.48 32.73 -1.60
C SER A 583 3.73 33.62 -1.66
N ILE A 584 4.83 33.14 -1.09
CA ILE A 584 6.16 33.67 -1.40
C ILE A 584 6.59 32.97 -2.69
N PRO A 585 6.87 33.70 -3.78
CA PRO A 585 7.45 33.11 -4.98
C PRO A 585 8.75 32.41 -4.61
N ARG A 586 8.93 31.16 -5.06
CA ARG A 586 10.25 30.51 -5.06
C ARG A 586 11.12 31.22 -6.10
N ASP A 587 11.66 32.36 -5.74
CA ASP A 587 12.84 32.89 -6.40
C ASP A 587 14.03 32.03 -6.00
N LYS A 588 14.82 31.66 -7.01
CA LYS A 588 16.13 31.05 -6.84
C LYS A 588 17.00 32.00 -6.02
N THR A 589 17.22 31.73 -4.74
CA THR A 589 18.17 32.49 -3.93
C THR A 589 19.38 31.64 -3.58
N ASN A 590 20.53 32.17 -3.98
CA ASN A 590 21.85 31.73 -3.57
C ASN A 590 21.93 31.69 -2.03
N ILE A 591 22.47 30.60 -1.49
CA ILE A 591 22.77 30.50 -0.06
C ILE A 591 24.05 31.29 0.19
N GLU A 592 23.93 32.53 0.65
CA GLU A 592 25.05 33.28 1.22
C GLU A 592 25.28 32.87 2.68
N VAL A 593 26.55 32.72 3.06
CA VAL A 593 26.99 32.34 4.41
C VAL A 593 26.64 33.48 5.37
N GLN A 594 25.61 33.33 6.19
CA GLN A 594 25.32 34.30 7.26
C GLN A 594 26.03 33.94 8.57
N GLU A 595 26.77 34.91 9.13
CA GLU A 595 27.48 34.85 10.41
C GLU A 595 26.55 35.06 11.63
N GLY A 596 25.46 34.30 11.71
CA GLY A 596 24.56 34.34 12.88
C GLY A 596 25.09 33.53 14.07
N LYS A 597 24.77 34.00 15.30
CA LYS A 597 24.92 33.22 16.55
C LYS A 597 23.96 32.03 16.56
N LEU A 598 24.43 30.93 17.13
CA LEU A 598 23.67 29.68 17.25
C LEU A 598 23.09 29.54 18.66
N LEU A 599 21.76 29.38 18.76
CA LEU A 599 21.08 29.09 20.03
C LEU A 599 20.42 27.71 19.93
N LEU A 600 20.78 26.78 20.82
CA LEU A 600 20.19 25.45 20.88
C LEU A 600 19.19 25.36 22.03
N PHE A 601 17.92 25.18 21.69
CA PHE A 601 16.84 24.95 22.65
C PHE A 601 16.65 23.45 22.90
N THR A 602 16.71 23.05 24.17
CA THR A 602 16.70 21.66 24.62
C THR A 602 15.66 21.42 25.71
N ARG A 603 15.39 20.16 26.07
CA ARG A 603 14.60 19.77 27.25
C ARG A 603 15.36 18.74 28.08
N ILE A 604 15.15 18.75 29.39
CA ILE A 604 15.88 17.90 30.34
C ILE A 604 15.71 16.40 30.04
N THR A 605 14.49 15.99 29.66
CA THR A 605 14.12 14.59 29.40
C THR A 605 14.24 14.17 27.92
N CYS A 606 14.80 15.01 27.06
CA CYS A 606 14.83 14.80 25.61
C CYS A 606 16.11 14.05 25.16
N PRO A 607 16.03 12.76 24.77
CA PRO A 607 17.20 12.00 24.31
C PRO A 607 17.77 12.56 23.00
N ASN A 608 16.91 13.02 22.08
CA ASN A 608 17.30 13.67 20.83
C ASN A 608 18.09 14.96 21.04
N CYS A 609 17.92 15.62 22.19
CA CYS A 609 18.65 16.84 22.52
C CYS A 609 20.14 16.53 22.79
N ARG A 610 20.44 15.39 23.42
CA ARG A 610 21.82 14.91 23.61
C ARG A 610 22.51 14.60 22.28
N VAL A 611 21.76 14.05 21.32
CA VAL A 611 22.27 13.77 19.97
C VAL A 611 22.57 15.06 19.23
N ALA A 612 21.67 16.04 19.27
CA ALA A 612 21.86 17.36 18.66
C ALA A 612 23.08 18.10 19.27
N GLU A 613 23.24 18.05 20.60
CA GLU A 613 24.42 18.59 21.30
C GLU A 613 25.70 17.93 20.80
N SER A 614 25.76 16.59 20.78
CA SER A 614 26.94 15.86 20.30
C SER A 614 27.29 16.18 18.83
N LEU A 615 26.29 16.41 17.98
CA LEU A 615 26.50 16.80 16.58
C LEU A 615 27.10 18.20 16.47
N LEU A 616 26.59 19.16 17.23
CA LEU A 616 27.09 20.54 17.24
C LEU A 616 28.50 20.62 17.83
N GLU A 617 28.78 19.91 18.93
CA GLU A 617 30.12 19.82 19.51
C GLU A 617 31.13 19.23 18.52
N LYS A 618 30.78 18.13 17.83
CA LYS A 618 31.64 17.53 16.80
C LYS A 618 31.86 18.43 15.59
N SER A 619 30.95 19.36 15.33
CA SER A 619 31.10 20.35 14.25
C SER A 619 32.07 21.49 14.60
N GLY A 620 32.41 21.66 15.89
CA GLY A 620 33.27 22.73 16.37
C GLY A 620 32.63 24.13 16.30
N GLN A 621 31.32 24.22 16.07
CA GLN A 621 30.62 25.51 15.97
C GLN A 621 30.23 26.01 17.38
N PRO A 622 30.52 27.29 17.71
CA PRO A 622 30.11 27.86 18.98
C PRO A 622 28.58 28.04 19.01
N TYR A 623 27.94 27.55 20.06
CA TYR A 623 26.51 27.71 20.29
C TYR A 623 26.21 27.96 21.78
N GLU A 624 25.09 28.62 22.05
CA GLU A 624 24.56 28.82 23.40
C GLU A 624 23.39 27.86 23.63
N LYS A 625 23.37 27.16 24.76
CA LYS A 625 22.32 26.19 25.10
C LYS A 625 21.31 26.80 26.06
N PHE A 626 20.03 26.61 25.75
CA PHE A 626 18.91 26.98 26.61
C PHE A 626 18.01 25.77 26.88
N ILE A 627 17.52 25.63 28.11
CA ILE A 627 16.45 24.69 28.44
C ILE A 627 15.12 25.41 28.18
N ALA A 628 14.36 24.92 27.20
CA ALA A 628 13.18 25.61 26.67
C ALA A 628 12.11 25.88 27.73
N ASP A 629 11.96 24.94 28.68
CA ASP A 629 10.98 25.02 29.76
C ASP A 629 11.42 25.94 30.92
N GLU A 630 12.73 26.20 31.06
CA GLU A 630 13.28 27.15 32.05
C GLU A 630 13.38 28.58 31.49
N HIS A 631 13.40 28.72 30.15
CA HIS A 631 13.49 30.00 29.45
C HIS A 631 12.26 30.26 28.57
N MET A 632 11.06 30.10 29.14
CA MET A 632 9.79 30.17 28.39
C MET A 632 9.58 31.47 27.61
N GLU A 633 9.95 32.63 28.18
CA GLU A 633 9.79 33.92 27.50
C GLU A 633 10.73 34.06 26.29
N LEU A 634 11.95 33.52 26.40
CA LEU A 634 12.91 33.45 25.28
C LEU A 634 12.46 32.43 24.23
N SER A 635 11.93 31.28 24.67
CA SER A 635 11.35 30.26 23.78
C SER A 635 10.15 30.83 22.99
N LYS A 636 9.31 31.66 23.61
CA LYS A 636 8.19 32.35 22.94
C LYS A 636 8.67 33.41 21.97
N SER A 637 9.62 34.27 22.35
CA SER A 637 10.14 35.32 21.46
C SER A 637 10.76 34.74 20.19
N PHE A 638 11.36 33.55 20.30
CA PHE A 638 11.91 32.82 19.18
C PHE A 638 10.96 31.81 18.55
N GLY A 639 9.72 31.69 19.01
CA GLY A 639 8.70 30.82 18.39
C GLY A 639 9.03 29.32 18.45
N ILE A 640 9.72 28.87 19.51
CA ILE A 640 10.16 27.49 19.70
C ILE A 640 8.95 26.59 20.00
N LYS A 641 8.64 25.67 19.08
CA LYS A 641 7.51 24.72 19.19
C LYS A 641 7.91 23.31 19.65
N GLY A 642 9.21 23.01 19.75
CA GLY A 642 9.72 21.69 20.12
C GLY A 642 11.21 21.69 20.48
N ALA A 643 11.72 20.57 20.98
CA ALA A 643 13.13 20.38 21.30
C ALA A 643 13.63 19.02 20.77
N PRO A 644 14.86 18.93 20.20
CA PRO A 644 15.82 20.02 20.04
C PRO A 644 15.45 20.97 18.90
N THR A 645 15.72 22.27 19.07
CA THR A 645 15.61 23.28 17.99
C THR A 645 16.85 24.14 17.98
N LEU A 646 17.51 24.25 16.83
CA LEU A 646 18.62 25.18 16.63
C LEU A 646 18.11 26.45 15.96
N VAL A 647 18.46 27.60 16.49
CA VAL A 647 18.14 28.91 15.94
C VAL A 647 19.41 29.60 15.51
N VAL A 648 19.41 30.14 14.30
CA VAL A 648 20.44 31.07 13.81
C VAL A 648 19.87 32.48 13.98
N THR A 649 20.63 33.38 14.61
CA THR A 649 20.19 34.76 14.85
C THR A 649 21.35 35.76 14.83
N ASP A 650 21.10 36.95 14.31
CA ASP A 650 22.00 38.12 14.33
C ASP A 650 21.47 39.26 15.24
N GLY A 651 20.40 39.00 15.98
CA GLY A 651 19.61 40.02 16.70
C GLY A 651 18.11 39.92 16.38
N GLU A 652 17.77 39.41 15.19
CA GLU A 652 16.44 38.91 14.83
C GLU A 652 16.56 37.43 14.42
N VAL A 653 15.45 36.67 14.45
CA VAL A 653 15.51 35.24 14.04
C VAL A 653 15.67 35.18 12.52
N SER A 654 16.83 34.70 12.07
CA SER A 654 17.04 34.45 10.65
C SER A 654 16.47 33.08 10.27
N GLU A 655 16.81 32.01 10.99
CA GLU A 655 16.38 30.64 10.64
C GLU A 655 16.21 29.71 11.86
N ARG A 656 15.38 28.66 11.69
CA ARG A 656 15.09 27.65 12.71
C ARG A 656 15.17 26.23 12.13
N PHE A 657 15.84 25.34 12.84
CA PHE A 657 16.02 23.94 12.48
C PHE A 657 15.46 23.03 13.57
N TYR A 658 14.36 22.35 13.27
CA TYR A 658 13.63 21.52 14.22
C TYR A 658 14.08 20.05 14.15
N GLY A 659 14.48 19.49 15.30
CA GLY A 659 14.88 18.10 15.41
C GLY A 659 16.30 17.83 14.91
N VAL A 660 16.80 16.62 15.23
CA VAL A 660 18.15 16.16 14.88
C VAL A 660 18.41 16.15 13.35
N PRO A 661 17.47 15.73 12.48
CA PRO A 661 17.72 15.69 11.03
C PRO A 661 18.03 17.06 10.42
N GLU A 662 17.24 18.08 10.76
CA GLU A 662 17.43 19.44 10.22
C GLU A 662 18.70 20.10 10.78
N ILE A 663 19.01 19.88 12.06
CA ILE A 663 20.28 20.34 12.66
C ILE A 663 21.48 19.70 11.98
N LYS A 664 21.40 18.39 11.66
CA LYS A 664 22.46 17.69 10.94
C LYS A 664 22.61 18.20 9.51
N LYS A 665 21.51 18.50 8.83
CA LYS A 665 21.49 19.10 7.49
C LYS A 665 22.16 20.48 7.52
N PHE A 666 21.80 21.34 8.46
CA PHE A 666 22.43 22.65 8.67
C PHE A 666 23.95 22.52 8.84
N ILE A 667 24.42 21.62 9.71
CA ILE A 667 25.85 21.40 9.96
C ILE A 667 26.57 20.97 8.67
N ASN A 668 25.99 20.05 7.89
CA ASN A 668 26.58 19.57 6.65
C ASN A 668 26.65 20.68 5.59
N THR A 669 25.55 21.39 5.35
CA THR A 669 25.50 22.50 4.39
C THR A 669 26.52 23.59 4.74
N ARG A 670 26.61 23.96 6.03
CA ARG A 670 27.57 24.98 6.48
C ARG A 670 29.01 24.49 6.34
N ARG A 671 29.28 23.20 6.55
CA ARG A 671 30.60 22.60 6.37
C ARG A 671 31.03 22.59 4.90
N GLU A 672 30.12 22.30 3.99
CA GLU A 672 30.37 22.35 2.54
C GLU A 672 30.64 23.79 2.08
N LEU A 673 29.90 24.77 2.59
CA LEU A 673 30.12 26.19 2.29
C LEU A 673 31.47 26.71 2.82
N ILE A 674 31.86 26.33 4.05
CA ILE A 674 33.17 26.68 4.61
C ILE A 674 34.31 26.03 3.80
N ALA A 675 34.14 24.77 3.36
CA ALA A 675 35.11 24.10 2.51
C ALA A 675 35.23 24.73 1.12
N ALA A 676 34.13 25.26 0.57
CA ALA A 676 34.11 25.97 -0.71
C ALA A 676 34.70 27.39 -0.63
N ALA A 677 34.62 28.06 0.53
CA ALA A 677 35.18 29.40 0.76
C ALA A 677 36.69 29.39 1.09
N GLY A 678 37.26 28.21 1.39
CA GLY A 678 38.66 28.01 1.77
C GLY A 678 39.60 27.50 0.66
N ASN A 679 39.15 27.48 -0.60
CA ASN A 679 39.94 27.09 -1.78
C ASN A 679 40.23 28.28 -2.70
#